data_AF-W4CUL3-F1
#
_entry.id   AF-W4CUL3-F1
#
_cell.length_a   1.000
_cell.length_b   1.000
_cell.length_c   1.000
_cell.angle_alpha   90.00
_cell.angle_beta   90.00
_cell.angle_gamma   90.00
#
_symmetry.space_group_name_H-M   'P 1'
#
loop_
_entity.id
_entity.type
_entity.pdbx_description
1 polymer ?
#
loop_
_entity_poly.entity_id
_entity_poly.type
_entity_poly.pdbx_seq_one_letter_code
_entity_poly.pdbx_strand_id
1 'polypeptide(L)'
;MMKLSSFKKPLSIALSAVLTLSLTSGIINFHPGTAKAASVEKTRFLQLYDQLKDPASGYFSAEGIPYHAVETLLSEAPNYGHMTTSEAYSYWMWLEVLYGHNTGDWSKLESAWDNMEKYIIPINEGDGVQEQPTMSSYNPNSPATYASELPQPDQYPSALNGKYTPGKDPLDAELKSTYGNNQTYLMHWLVDVDNWYGFGNLLNPTHTASYVNTFQRGVQESVWEAVGHPSQDNKTFGKSNEGFMSLFTKENSVPSAQWRYTNATDADARAVQAMYWAKDLGYTNTVYLNKAKKMGDFLRYGMYDKYFQKIGSAANGSPQPGTGKDSSQYLLAWYTAWGGGLGTGGDWAWRIGASHAHQGYQNVVAAYALSTAAGGLIPSSATAGTDWGKSLTRQLEFYNWLQSAEGAIAGGATNSYGGSYSAYPAGKSTFYGMAYEEAPVYHDPPSNNWFGMQSWSMERMAELYYILASSGDTSSDNFKMAKRVIENWINWSKDYVFADSRPVSDAAGYYLDQQGNRILGGTNAQVATVPAPGEFWLPGNVEWSGQPNTWSSFSSFNGNSSLKAVTKDPGQDTGVLGSYIKALTFFAAGNKAEHGNNTALGGTASQLAKSLLDTAWGYNDGVGITTLEKRADYFRFFTKEVYFPAGWSGTFGQGNTIPGNATVPSDPAKGGNGVYASYTDVLPDIKNDPKWSYLEDKYNTSYNKTTKTWEGGAPEFTYHRFWSQVDMATAYAEYDRLINNGSGPMPTATPTTTPTATPTATPTTVPTATPTVAPTATPTTVPTATPTVAPTATPTTVPTATPTVAPTATPAVGNLVVQYRTTDTNATDPQFRPQLRIVNNGTTAVDLSKVKVRYYYTIDGERAQQFNVDYAALGGSNVLGSFVKLEPAVTGADHYVEISFSAGAGSLAPGANTGEIQLRINKTDWSNYNEADDYSYDATKTSFTDWNRVPLYLNGVLVWGVQPQ
;
A
#
# COMPACT_ATOMS: atom_id res chain seq x y z
N MET A 1 10.24 16.29 -77.94
CA MET A 1 9.28 17.40 -78.15
C MET A 1 9.11 18.13 -76.82
N MET A 2 9.04 19.47 -76.72
CA MET A 2 7.98 20.40 -77.19
C MET A 2 6.60 20.09 -76.57
N LYS A 3 5.89 21.05 -75.93
CA LYS A 3 6.28 22.42 -75.51
C LYS A 3 5.30 23.00 -74.47
N LEU A 4 5.76 23.98 -73.68
CA LEU A 4 5.12 25.22 -73.11
C LEU A 4 3.57 25.37 -73.07
N SER A 5 2.93 26.15 -72.19
CA SER A 5 3.31 27.12 -71.11
C SER A 5 2.02 27.42 -70.29
N SER A 6 1.81 28.41 -69.42
CA SER A 6 2.38 29.73 -69.05
C SER A 6 1.61 30.20 -67.78
N PHE A 7 1.95 31.18 -66.94
CA PHE A 7 3.09 32.11 -66.72
C PHE A 7 2.98 32.55 -65.21
N LYS A 8 3.73 33.46 -64.55
CA LYS A 8 4.74 34.50 -64.88
C LYS A 8 5.61 34.77 -63.62
N LYS A 9 6.57 35.70 -63.69
CA LYS A 9 7.20 36.42 -62.55
C LYS A 9 7.36 37.91 -62.96
N PRO A 10 7.61 38.86 -62.04
CA PRO A 10 8.98 39.19 -61.56
C PRO A 10 9.01 39.39 -60.01
N LEU A 11 10.07 39.68 -59.23
CA LEU A 11 11.45 40.18 -59.42
C LEU A 11 11.57 41.74 -59.49
N SER A 12 12.40 42.50 -58.77
CA SER A 12 13.10 42.42 -57.46
C SER A 12 13.68 43.83 -57.09
N ILE A 13 14.50 43.94 -56.04
CA ILE A 13 15.59 44.94 -55.79
C ILE A 13 15.32 46.15 -54.83
N ALA A 14 16.04 46.11 -53.70
CA ALA A 14 16.74 47.19 -52.95
C ALA A 14 16.10 48.15 -51.91
N LEU A 15 16.97 48.41 -50.89
CA LEU A 15 17.25 49.64 -50.13
C LEU A 15 16.35 50.14 -48.97
N SER A 16 16.73 49.69 -47.77
CA SER A 16 17.22 50.52 -46.64
C SER A 16 16.56 51.88 -46.30
N ALA A 17 15.92 51.92 -45.13
CA ALA A 17 15.97 53.06 -44.21
C ALA A 17 16.02 52.53 -42.76
N VAL A 18 16.70 53.23 -41.86
CA VAL A 18 16.93 52.81 -40.46
C VAL A 18 16.25 53.77 -39.50
N LEU A 19 15.59 53.24 -38.48
CA LEU A 19 15.58 53.88 -37.16
C LEU A 19 15.63 52.84 -36.05
N THR A 20 16.62 52.97 -35.17
CA THR A 20 16.86 52.09 -34.03
C THR A 20 16.18 52.64 -32.78
N LEU A 21 15.57 51.75 -31.98
CA LEU A 21 15.56 51.93 -30.53
C LEU A 21 15.82 50.59 -29.84
N SER A 22 16.65 50.61 -28.80
CA SER A 22 17.28 49.43 -28.22
C SER A 22 16.61 49.00 -26.92
N LEU A 23 16.26 47.72 -26.81
CA LEU A 23 16.06 47.03 -25.53
C LEU A 23 16.86 45.73 -25.53
N THR A 24 17.81 45.63 -24.61
CA THR A 24 18.74 44.51 -24.47
C THR A 24 18.34 43.58 -23.33
N SER A 25 18.02 42.31 -23.62
CA SER A 25 18.08 41.18 -22.66
C SER A 25 18.04 39.83 -23.38
N GLY A 26 18.94 38.93 -23.01
CA GLY A 26 18.77 37.46 -23.10
C GLY A 26 18.56 36.82 -24.48
N ILE A 27 19.65 36.49 -25.20
CA ILE A 27 19.59 35.46 -26.24
C ILE A 27 19.62 34.08 -25.55
N ILE A 28 18.45 33.44 -25.42
CA ILE A 28 18.37 32.02 -25.08
C ILE A 28 18.44 31.23 -26.38
N ASN A 29 19.60 30.61 -26.65
CA ASN A 29 19.78 29.71 -27.79
C ASN A 29 19.06 28.37 -27.56
N PHE A 30 17.74 28.35 -27.78
CA PHE A 30 16.98 27.11 -27.92
C PHE A 30 17.51 26.31 -29.12
N HIS A 31 18.41 25.37 -28.83
CA HIS A 31 18.65 24.26 -29.72
C HIS A 31 17.38 23.38 -29.68
N PRO A 32 16.75 23.06 -30.82
CA PRO A 32 15.67 22.09 -30.86
C PRO A 32 16.29 20.70 -30.66
N GLY A 33 16.47 20.31 -29.39
CA GLY A 33 16.80 18.94 -29.03
C GLY A 33 15.70 18.03 -29.55
N THR A 34 16.04 17.14 -30.48
CA THR A 34 15.10 16.13 -30.99
C THR A 34 14.66 15.26 -29.81
N ALA A 35 13.39 15.34 -29.44
CA ALA A 35 12.83 14.52 -28.36
C ALA A 35 13.11 13.04 -28.67
N LYS A 36 13.88 12.38 -27.81
CA LYS A 36 14.13 10.94 -27.89
C LYS A 36 12.76 10.25 -27.75
N ALA A 37 12.40 9.37 -28.68
CA ALA A 37 11.19 8.58 -28.55
C ALA A 37 11.22 7.78 -27.23
N ALA A 38 10.07 7.64 -26.59
CA ALA A 38 9.94 6.83 -25.39
C ALA A 38 10.34 5.37 -25.68
N SER A 39 10.93 4.71 -24.69
CA SER A 39 11.16 3.26 -24.76
C SER A 39 9.84 2.49 -24.65
N VAL A 40 9.90 1.21 -24.99
CA VAL A 40 8.78 0.28 -24.75
C VAL A 40 8.51 0.21 -23.25
N GLU A 41 9.55 0.14 -22.42
CA GLU A 41 9.43 0.01 -20.96
C GLU A 41 8.80 1.26 -20.31
N LYS A 42 9.18 2.49 -20.70
CA LYS A 42 8.50 3.70 -20.22
C LYS A 42 7.03 3.76 -20.66
N THR A 43 6.74 3.30 -21.88
CA THR A 43 5.37 3.24 -22.39
C THR A 43 4.52 2.23 -21.61
N ARG A 44 5.06 1.04 -21.32
CA ARG A 44 4.43 0.00 -20.50
C ARG A 44 4.21 0.45 -19.06
N PHE A 45 5.16 1.16 -18.45
CA PHE A 45 4.99 1.77 -17.13
C PHE A 45 3.81 2.75 -17.11
N LEU A 46 3.76 3.69 -18.05
CA LEU A 46 2.68 4.69 -18.09
C LEU A 46 1.32 4.06 -18.40
N GLN A 47 1.26 3.05 -19.28
CA GLN A 47 0.03 2.31 -19.51
C GLN A 47 -0.44 1.59 -18.24
N LEU A 48 0.45 0.88 -17.52
CA LEU A 48 0.08 0.25 -16.25
C LEU A 48 -0.35 1.27 -15.21
N TYR A 49 0.35 2.40 -15.09
CA TYR A 49 -0.09 3.49 -14.22
C TYR A 49 -1.52 3.94 -14.56
N ASP A 50 -1.82 4.22 -15.83
CA ASP A 50 -3.17 4.61 -16.26
C ASP A 50 -4.20 3.52 -15.93
N GLN A 51 -3.86 2.23 -16.10
CA GLN A 51 -4.70 1.09 -15.71
C GLN A 51 -4.94 0.99 -14.20
N LEU A 52 -3.92 1.24 -13.35
CA LEU A 52 -4.06 1.29 -11.89
C LEU A 52 -4.88 2.50 -11.42
N LYS A 53 -4.85 3.62 -12.16
CA LYS A 53 -5.50 4.88 -11.76
C LYS A 53 -6.89 5.09 -12.37
N ASP A 54 -7.30 4.30 -13.36
CA ASP A 54 -8.66 4.35 -13.92
C ASP A 54 -9.69 3.88 -12.87
N PRO A 55 -10.70 4.70 -12.50
CA PRO A 55 -11.77 4.27 -11.61
C PRO A 55 -12.57 3.05 -12.13
N ALA A 56 -12.58 2.79 -13.44
CA ALA A 56 -13.19 1.61 -14.03
C ALA A 56 -12.47 0.30 -13.65
N SER A 57 -11.17 0.37 -13.32
CA SER A 57 -10.37 -0.77 -12.86
C SER A 57 -10.59 -1.16 -11.40
N GLY A 58 -11.30 -0.34 -10.61
CA GLY A 58 -11.71 -0.68 -9.25
C GLY A 58 -10.63 -0.72 -8.16
N TYR A 59 -9.36 -0.39 -8.46
CA TYR A 59 -8.25 -0.43 -7.48
C TYR A 59 -8.40 0.50 -6.27
N PHE A 60 -9.23 1.54 -6.37
CA PHE A 60 -9.42 2.58 -5.35
C PHE A 60 -10.89 2.72 -4.96
N SER A 61 -11.14 2.92 -3.66
CA SER A 61 -12.47 3.22 -3.13
C SER A 61 -12.97 4.62 -3.51
N ALA A 62 -14.25 4.89 -3.23
CA ALA A 62 -14.84 6.23 -3.37
C ALA A 62 -14.17 7.30 -2.47
N GLU A 63 -13.42 6.90 -1.44
CA GLU A 63 -12.62 7.79 -0.59
C GLU A 63 -11.19 7.99 -1.12
N GLY A 64 -10.85 7.42 -2.28
CA GLY A 64 -9.53 7.51 -2.92
C GLY A 64 -8.47 6.63 -2.25
N ILE A 65 -8.90 5.61 -1.49
CA ILE A 65 -8.06 4.68 -0.73
C ILE A 65 -7.79 3.45 -1.61
N PRO A 66 -6.54 3.00 -1.81
CA PRO A 66 -6.27 1.77 -2.56
C PRO A 66 -6.76 0.57 -1.77
N TYR A 67 -7.46 -0.38 -2.41
CA TYR A 67 -7.76 -1.67 -1.79
C TYR A 67 -6.53 -2.59 -1.82
N HIS A 68 -6.56 -3.72 -1.10
CA HIS A 68 -5.54 -4.77 -1.26
C HIS A 68 -5.65 -5.44 -2.63
N ALA A 69 -6.87 -5.71 -3.10
CA ALA A 69 -7.16 -6.18 -4.46
C ALA A 69 -8.52 -5.67 -4.96
N VAL A 70 -8.73 -5.70 -6.29
CA VAL A 70 -10.03 -5.40 -6.93
C VAL A 70 -11.08 -6.47 -6.64
N GLU A 71 -10.66 -7.72 -6.44
CA GLU A 71 -11.57 -8.81 -6.09
C GLU A 71 -11.76 -8.95 -4.57
N THR A 72 -13.02 -8.98 -4.14
CA THR A 72 -13.43 -9.03 -2.74
C THR A 72 -13.17 -10.37 -2.04
N LEU A 73 -13.42 -11.51 -2.71
CA LEU A 73 -13.16 -12.86 -2.16
C LEU A 73 -11.67 -13.21 -2.21
N LEU A 74 -10.92 -12.71 -1.23
CA LEU A 74 -9.49 -12.94 -1.06
C LEU A 74 -9.15 -13.04 0.44
N SER A 75 -8.27 -13.97 0.81
CA SER A 75 -7.70 -14.10 2.16
C SER A 75 -6.28 -14.66 2.09
N GLU A 76 -5.32 -14.00 2.74
CA GLU A 76 -3.89 -14.36 2.74
C GLU A 76 -3.06 -13.64 3.82
N ALA A 77 -3.33 -12.36 4.08
CA ALA A 77 -2.81 -11.61 5.24
C ALA A 77 -3.83 -10.57 5.74
N PRO A 78 -4.35 -9.65 4.90
CA PRO A 78 -5.76 -9.29 5.00
C PRO A 78 -6.61 -10.50 4.65
N ASN A 79 -7.83 -10.54 5.20
CA ASN A 79 -8.77 -11.65 5.04
C ASN A 79 -10.00 -11.31 4.19
N TYR A 80 -10.05 -10.11 3.60
CA TYR A 80 -11.05 -9.67 2.62
C TYR A 80 -10.39 -8.66 1.66
N GLY A 81 -10.69 -8.72 0.37
CA GLY A 81 -9.92 -7.99 -0.67
C GLY A 81 -10.03 -6.46 -0.62
N HIS A 82 -11.17 -5.93 -0.16
CA HIS A 82 -11.39 -4.49 0.06
C HIS A 82 -10.99 -4.02 1.47
N MET A 83 -10.30 -4.85 2.25
CA MET A 83 -9.40 -4.30 3.26
C MET A 83 -8.25 -3.57 2.55
N THR A 84 -7.62 -2.63 3.23
CA THR A 84 -6.33 -2.07 2.80
C THR A 84 -5.28 -2.20 3.89
N THR A 85 -4.02 -2.08 3.50
CA THR A 85 -2.86 -2.26 4.37
C THR A 85 -1.92 -1.06 4.29
N SER A 86 -1.12 -0.86 5.34
CA SER A 86 0.01 0.08 5.29
C SER A 86 0.97 -0.27 4.14
N GLU A 87 1.09 -1.55 3.81
CA GLU A 87 1.79 -2.04 2.62
C GLU A 87 1.22 -1.42 1.33
N ALA A 88 -0.07 -1.54 1.07
CA ALA A 88 -0.71 -1.00 -0.14
C ALA A 88 -0.47 0.52 -0.27
N TYR A 89 -0.58 1.27 0.83
CA TYR A 89 -0.21 2.69 0.88
C TYR A 89 1.27 2.94 0.58
N SER A 90 2.18 2.15 1.15
CA SER A 90 3.63 2.30 0.90
C SER A 90 4.03 1.97 -0.54
N TYR A 91 3.33 1.03 -1.19
CA TYR A 91 3.43 0.81 -2.63
C TYR A 91 2.83 1.96 -3.44
N TRP A 92 1.68 2.51 -3.02
CA TRP A 92 1.08 3.68 -3.68
C TRP A 92 2.06 4.86 -3.71
N MET A 93 2.80 5.13 -2.62
CA MET A 93 3.85 6.16 -2.63
C MET A 93 4.87 5.89 -3.75
N TRP A 94 5.37 4.66 -3.87
CA TRP A 94 6.39 4.28 -4.85
C TRP A 94 5.92 4.44 -6.31
N LEU A 95 4.66 4.08 -6.58
CA LEU A 95 4.02 4.30 -7.88
C LEU A 95 4.04 5.79 -8.26
N GLU A 96 3.58 6.65 -7.35
CA GLU A 96 3.47 8.09 -7.58
C GLU A 96 4.86 8.78 -7.64
N VAL A 97 5.88 8.23 -6.97
CA VAL A 97 7.27 8.69 -7.09
C VAL A 97 7.81 8.47 -8.51
N LEU A 98 7.62 7.27 -9.08
CA LEU A 98 8.12 7.01 -10.43
C LEU A 98 7.26 7.68 -11.50
N TYR A 99 5.97 7.92 -11.25
CA TYR A 99 5.13 8.75 -12.11
C TYR A 99 5.57 10.23 -12.08
N GLY A 100 5.78 10.79 -10.89
CA GLY A 100 6.26 12.17 -10.70
C GLY A 100 7.62 12.40 -11.34
N HIS A 101 8.55 11.45 -11.24
CA HIS A 101 9.81 11.49 -11.98
C HIS A 101 9.61 11.44 -13.51
N ASN A 102 8.71 10.58 -14.01
CA ASN A 102 8.50 10.38 -15.43
C ASN A 102 7.75 11.51 -16.15
N THR A 103 6.98 12.31 -15.42
CA THR A 103 6.10 13.37 -15.94
C THR A 103 6.46 14.78 -15.47
N GLY A 104 7.11 14.91 -14.32
CA GLY A 104 7.31 16.16 -13.59
C GLY A 104 6.16 16.54 -12.64
N ASP A 105 5.06 15.79 -12.62
CA ASP A 105 3.90 16.05 -11.74
C ASP A 105 4.02 15.29 -10.41
N TRP A 106 4.60 15.95 -9.40
CA TRP A 106 4.68 15.42 -8.04
C TRP A 106 3.39 15.58 -7.22
N SER A 107 2.35 16.24 -7.74
CA SER A 107 1.11 16.50 -6.98
C SER A 107 0.37 15.21 -6.58
N LYS A 108 0.60 14.12 -7.32
CA LYS A 108 0.02 12.80 -7.04
C LYS A 108 0.64 12.14 -5.81
N LEU A 109 1.96 12.25 -5.65
CA LEU A 109 2.68 11.80 -4.45
C LEU A 109 2.22 12.57 -3.20
N GLU A 110 2.04 13.88 -3.34
CA GLU A 110 1.52 14.74 -2.27
C GLU A 110 0.09 14.37 -1.88
N SER A 111 -0.80 14.19 -2.86
CA SER A 111 -2.19 13.75 -2.66
C SER A 111 -2.29 12.36 -2.02
N ALA A 112 -1.39 11.44 -2.41
CA ALA A 112 -1.32 10.10 -1.86
C ALA A 112 -0.85 10.11 -0.39
N TRP A 113 0.16 10.92 -0.06
CA TRP A 113 0.64 11.06 1.31
C TRP A 113 -0.42 11.69 2.22
N ASP A 114 -1.15 12.70 1.74
CA ASP A 114 -2.24 13.31 2.53
C ASP A 114 -3.45 12.37 2.69
N ASN A 115 -3.72 11.47 1.72
CA ASN A 115 -4.69 10.38 1.92
C ASN A 115 -4.21 9.38 2.98
N MET A 116 -2.94 8.97 2.93
CA MET A 116 -2.32 8.09 3.93
C MET A 116 -2.38 8.68 5.35
N GLU A 117 -2.03 9.96 5.48
CA GLU A 117 -2.08 10.68 6.75
C GLU A 117 -3.50 10.79 7.31
N LYS A 118 -4.50 10.97 6.45
CA LYS A 118 -5.91 11.10 6.85
C LYS A 118 -6.59 9.78 7.24
N TYR A 119 -6.27 8.67 6.57
CA TYR A 119 -7.07 7.44 6.63
C TYR A 119 -6.37 6.24 7.27
N ILE A 120 -5.04 6.22 7.38
CA ILE A 120 -4.31 5.09 7.95
C ILE A 120 -3.25 5.46 8.99
N ILE A 121 -2.87 6.74 9.15
CA ILE A 121 -2.08 7.20 10.30
C ILE A 121 -3.04 7.78 11.36
N PRO A 122 -3.26 7.11 12.51
CA PRO A 122 -4.28 7.54 13.47
C PRO A 122 -3.81 8.72 14.32
N ILE A 123 -3.81 9.94 13.78
CA ILE A 123 -3.23 11.14 14.41
C ILE A 123 -4.04 12.41 14.11
N ASN A 124 -3.89 13.44 14.96
CA ASN A 124 -4.48 14.76 14.77
C ASN A 124 -3.92 15.57 13.58
N GLU A 125 -2.82 15.13 12.98
CA GLU A 125 -2.24 15.72 11.76
C GLU A 125 -2.95 15.14 10.53
N GLY A 126 -3.29 15.98 9.56
CA GLY A 126 -4.20 15.61 8.46
C GLY A 126 -5.50 16.41 8.56
N ASP A 127 -6.55 15.82 9.11
CA ASP A 127 -7.90 16.42 9.20
C ASP A 127 -8.23 17.12 10.53
N GLY A 128 -7.39 16.96 11.56
CA GLY A 128 -7.57 17.55 12.89
C GLY A 128 -8.28 16.67 13.93
N VAL A 129 -8.54 15.39 13.66
CA VAL A 129 -9.27 14.48 14.58
C VAL A 129 -8.36 13.74 15.55
N GLN A 130 -8.69 13.69 16.84
CA GLN A 130 -7.83 13.13 17.89
C GLN A 130 -7.99 11.61 18.04
N GLU A 131 -7.28 10.83 17.23
CA GLU A 131 -7.40 9.36 17.20
C GLU A 131 -6.50 8.59 18.20
N GLN A 132 -5.65 9.30 18.96
CA GLN A 132 -4.84 8.75 20.08
C GLN A 132 -5.10 9.52 21.39
N PRO A 133 -6.34 9.58 21.92
CA PRO A 133 -6.77 10.58 22.91
C PRO A 133 -6.03 10.57 24.26
N THR A 134 -5.44 9.44 24.66
CA THR A 134 -4.85 9.24 26.00
C THR A 134 -3.36 8.92 25.98
N MET A 135 -2.69 9.03 24.82
CA MET A 135 -1.25 8.76 24.62
C MET A 135 -0.33 9.66 25.49
N SER A 136 -0.83 10.82 25.90
CA SER A 136 -0.18 11.74 26.85
C SER A 136 0.03 11.14 28.24
N SER A 137 -0.82 10.20 28.67
CA SER A 137 -0.74 9.49 29.97
C SER A 137 0.23 8.30 29.97
N TYR A 138 1.01 8.13 28.89
CA TYR A 138 2.02 7.08 28.77
C TYR A 138 3.20 7.25 29.74
N ASN A 139 3.64 6.14 30.32
CA ASN A 139 4.76 6.09 31.26
C ASN A 139 5.98 5.34 30.65
N PRO A 140 7.02 6.04 30.15
CA PRO A 140 8.21 5.38 29.58
C PRO A 140 9.07 4.61 30.61
N ASN A 141 8.79 4.72 31.91
CA ASN A 141 9.44 3.87 32.93
C ASN A 141 8.67 2.55 33.19
N SER A 142 7.50 2.37 32.58
CA SER A 142 6.75 1.10 32.56
C SER A 142 5.89 0.99 31.28
N PRO A 143 6.52 0.85 30.09
CA PRO A 143 5.85 1.00 28.79
C PRO A 143 4.62 0.13 28.55
N ALA A 144 4.58 -1.10 29.08
CA ALA A 144 3.45 -2.02 28.97
C ALA A 144 3.49 -3.09 30.07
N THR A 145 2.36 -3.73 30.35
CA THR A 145 2.29 -4.89 31.25
C THR A 145 2.59 -6.18 30.48
N TYR A 146 3.48 -7.02 31.01
CA TYR A 146 3.80 -8.31 30.40
C TYR A 146 2.60 -9.28 30.40
N ALA A 147 2.39 -9.89 29.23
CA ALA A 147 1.71 -11.17 29.04
C ALA A 147 2.59 -12.05 28.13
N SER A 148 2.51 -13.37 28.28
CA SER A 148 3.17 -14.29 27.34
C SER A 148 2.41 -14.34 26.02
N GLU A 149 3.11 -14.49 24.90
CA GLU A 149 2.50 -15.15 23.74
C GLU A 149 2.40 -16.66 24.00
N LEU A 150 1.52 -17.34 23.29
CA LEU A 150 1.24 -18.77 23.47
C LEU A 150 1.24 -19.48 22.10
N PRO A 151 1.63 -20.76 22.04
CA PRO A 151 1.88 -21.46 20.77
C PRO A 151 0.62 -21.86 19.99
N GLN A 152 -0.58 -21.66 20.51
CA GLN A 152 -1.86 -21.99 19.86
C GLN A 152 -2.94 -20.96 20.25
N PRO A 153 -3.85 -20.57 19.34
CA PRO A 153 -4.95 -19.64 19.64
C PRO A 153 -5.83 -20.10 20.81
N ASP A 154 -6.00 -21.41 20.93
CA ASP A 154 -6.70 -22.15 21.98
C ASP A 154 -6.30 -21.78 23.42
N GLN A 155 -5.06 -21.35 23.62
CA GLN A 155 -4.53 -21.06 24.96
C GLN A 155 -4.80 -19.62 25.41
N TYR A 156 -5.31 -18.76 24.52
CA TYR A 156 -5.71 -17.39 24.81
C TYR A 156 -7.13 -17.35 25.43
N PRO A 157 -7.51 -16.30 26.21
CA PRO A 157 -6.75 -15.08 26.51
C PRO A 157 -5.53 -15.28 27.42
N SER A 158 -4.41 -14.66 27.06
CA SER A 158 -3.17 -14.71 27.85
C SER A 158 -3.22 -13.79 29.06
N ALA A 159 -2.65 -14.22 30.19
CA ALA A 159 -2.73 -13.48 31.44
C ALA A 159 -1.79 -12.27 31.48
N LEU A 160 -2.35 -11.07 31.66
CA LEU A 160 -1.63 -9.82 31.97
C LEU A 160 -1.15 -9.86 33.43
N ASN A 161 -0.15 -10.71 33.67
CA ASN A 161 0.34 -11.06 35.00
C ASN A 161 1.57 -10.26 35.45
N GLY A 162 2.22 -9.50 34.56
CA GLY A 162 3.39 -8.70 34.91
C GLY A 162 4.61 -9.52 35.37
N LYS A 163 4.68 -10.83 35.02
CA LYS A 163 5.75 -11.77 35.44
C LYS A 163 7.17 -11.21 35.28
N TYR A 164 7.40 -10.45 34.20
CA TYR A 164 8.63 -9.73 33.95
C TYR A 164 8.35 -8.22 33.97
N THR A 165 9.11 -7.48 34.77
CA THR A 165 9.10 -6.02 34.77
C THR A 165 9.54 -5.52 33.38
N PRO A 166 8.80 -4.62 32.72
CA PRO A 166 9.23 -4.07 31.44
C PRO A 166 10.52 -3.24 31.64
N GLY A 167 11.34 -3.15 30.59
CA GLY A 167 12.43 -2.18 30.54
C GLY A 167 11.93 -0.75 30.32
N LYS A 168 12.87 0.19 30.28
CA LYS A 168 12.57 1.60 29.97
C LYS A 168 12.52 1.84 28.48
N ASP A 169 11.61 2.73 28.09
CA ASP A 169 11.58 3.37 26.78
C ASP A 169 12.50 4.61 26.78
N PRO A 170 13.56 4.64 25.95
CA PRO A 170 14.46 5.78 25.83
C PRO A 170 14.06 6.80 24.75
N LEU A 171 12.98 6.57 24.00
CA LEU A 171 12.59 7.40 22.84
C LEU A 171 11.54 8.47 23.18
N ASP A 172 10.54 8.17 24.02
CA ASP A 172 9.40 9.06 24.30
C ASP A 172 9.79 10.50 24.68
N ALA A 173 10.80 10.67 25.53
CA ALA A 173 11.28 12.00 25.93
C ALA A 173 11.96 12.76 24.76
N GLU A 174 12.65 12.05 23.88
CA GLU A 174 13.31 12.63 22.69
C GLU A 174 12.27 13.00 21.61
N LEU A 175 11.28 12.15 21.39
CA LEU A 175 10.16 12.39 20.47
C LEU A 175 9.30 13.57 20.95
N LYS A 176 8.94 13.62 22.25
CA LYS A 176 8.26 14.78 22.86
C LYS A 176 9.05 16.07 22.70
N SER A 177 10.37 16.02 22.86
CA SER A 177 11.26 17.18 22.67
C SER A 177 11.37 17.63 21.21
N THR A 178 11.08 16.75 20.25
CA THR A 178 11.23 17.02 18.80
C THR A 178 9.92 17.44 18.15
N TYR A 179 8.79 16.86 18.56
CA TYR A 179 7.46 17.06 17.95
C TYR A 179 6.42 17.68 18.89
N GLY A 180 6.80 18.03 20.13
CA GLY A 180 5.91 18.60 21.16
C GLY A 180 4.89 17.61 21.74
N ASN A 181 4.82 16.38 21.21
CA ASN A 181 3.88 15.35 21.60
C ASN A 181 4.47 13.94 21.35
N ASN A 182 3.76 12.89 21.78
CA ASN A 182 4.13 11.49 21.57
C ASN A 182 3.06 10.66 20.86
N GLN A 183 2.16 11.28 20.08
CA GLN A 183 1.25 10.54 19.20
C GLN A 183 2.07 9.86 18.11
N THR A 184 1.87 8.55 17.92
CA THR A 184 2.62 7.79 16.92
C THR A 184 2.27 8.27 15.52
N TYR A 185 3.28 8.69 14.76
CA TYR A 185 3.15 8.98 13.33
C TYR A 185 3.70 7.79 12.53
N LEU A 186 2.92 6.71 12.52
CA LEU A 186 3.13 5.48 11.76
C LEU A 186 1.78 5.00 11.28
N MET A 187 1.74 4.29 10.15
CA MET A 187 0.52 3.69 9.65
C MET A 187 0.02 2.58 10.58
N HIS A 188 -1.30 2.47 10.75
CA HIS A 188 -1.90 1.22 11.19
C HIS A 188 -1.76 0.18 10.06
N TRP A 189 -1.52 -1.08 10.38
CA TRP A 189 -1.23 -2.10 9.37
C TRP A 189 -2.45 -2.52 8.52
N LEU A 190 -3.68 -2.34 9.03
CA LEU A 190 -4.93 -2.80 8.41
C LEU A 190 -6.08 -1.79 8.64
N VAL A 191 -6.84 -1.53 7.57
CA VAL A 191 -8.05 -0.69 7.57
C VAL A 191 -9.14 -1.37 6.75
N ASP A 192 -10.36 -1.42 7.28
CA ASP A 192 -11.57 -1.85 6.58
C ASP A 192 -12.17 -0.65 5.85
N VAL A 193 -11.92 -0.56 4.54
CA VAL A 193 -12.15 0.64 3.72
C VAL A 193 -13.65 0.89 3.50
N ASP A 194 -14.41 -0.17 3.25
CA ASP A 194 -15.85 -0.13 2.95
C ASP A 194 -16.72 -0.28 4.21
N ASN A 195 -16.11 -0.38 5.39
CA ASN A 195 -16.77 -0.79 6.65
C ASN A 195 -17.52 -2.13 6.49
N TRP A 196 -16.91 -3.09 5.77
CA TRP A 196 -17.48 -4.41 5.48
C TRP A 196 -17.63 -5.29 6.73
N TYR A 197 -16.79 -5.09 7.75
CA TYR A 197 -17.01 -5.68 9.06
C TYR A 197 -18.15 -5.01 9.83
N GLY A 198 -18.57 -3.79 9.50
CA GLY A 198 -19.69 -3.09 10.14
C GLY A 198 -19.38 -2.41 11.48
N PHE A 199 -18.10 -2.32 11.89
CA PHE A 199 -17.72 -1.70 13.17
C PHE A 199 -17.83 -0.16 13.17
N GLY A 200 -17.55 0.48 12.03
CA GLY A 200 -17.42 1.93 11.90
C GLY A 200 -16.15 2.50 12.56
N ASN A 201 -15.78 3.72 12.16
CA ASN A 201 -14.73 4.49 12.83
C ASN A 201 -15.33 5.27 14.01
N LEU A 202 -14.88 4.99 15.24
CA LEU A 202 -15.44 5.57 16.46
C LEU A 202 -14.92 6.98 16.74
N LEU A 203 -13.62 7.21 16.51
CA LEU A 203 -12.97 8.48 16.82
C LEU A 203 -13.11 9.46 15.65
N ASN A 204 -13.24 8.96 14.42
CA ASN A 204 -13.57 9.74 13.23
C ASN A 204 -14.79 9.16 12.47
N PRO A 205 -16.02 9.31 13.00
CA PRO A 205 -17.24 8.78 12.39
C PRO A 205 -17.69 9.51 11.10
N THR A 206 -16.80 10.30 10.48
CA THR A 206 -17.01 10.89 9.16
C THR A 206 -16.34 10.10 8.03
N HIS A 207 -15.49 9.13 8.37
CA HIS A 207 -14.84 8.22 7.42
C HIS A 207 -15.62 6.91 7.31
N THR A 208 -15.73 6.38 6.09
CA THR A 208 -16.16 5.00 5.87
C THR A 208 -15.06 4.05 6.34
N ALA A 209 -13.82 4.37 5.96
CA ALA A 209 -12.63 3.63 6.37
C ALA A 209 -12.49 3.56 7.91
N SER A 210 -12.40 2.33 8.42
CA SER A 210 -12.32 2.05 9.86
C SER A 210 -11.07 1.24 10.23
N TYR A 211 -10.41 1.64 11.32
CA TYR A 211 -9.22 0.94 11.83
C TYR A 211 -9.61 -0.38 12.49
N VAL A 212 -9.04 -1.49 12.01
CA VAL A 212 -9.39 -2.85 12.45
C VAL A 212 -8.14 -3.72 12.63
N ASN A 213 -8.24 -4.72 13.48
CA ASN A 213 -7.18 -5.72 13.72
C ASN A 213 -7.73 -7.15 13.57
N THR A 214 -6.82 -8.09 13.34
CA THR A 214 -7.09 -9.53 13.27
C THR A 214 -6.13 -10.31 14.18
N PHE A 215 -4.85 -10.40 13.80
CA PHE A 215 -3.81 -11.19 14.47
C PHE A 215 -3.48 -10.68 15.88
N GLN A 216 -3.67 -11.53 16.89
CA GLN A 216 -3.42 -11.25 18.31
C GLN A 216 -2.97 -12.50 19.12
N ARG A 217 -3.07 -13.72 18.58
CA ARG A 217 -3.02 -15.00 19.32
C ARG A 217 -1.89 -15.96 18.91
N GLY A 218 -0.73 -15.38 18.55
CA GLY A 218 0.54 -16.09 18.50
C GLY A 218 0.77 -16.91 17.22
N VAL A 219 1.84 -17.71 17.24
CA VAL A 219 2.49 -18.24 16.03
C VAL A 219 1.66 -19.21 15.17
N GLN A 220 0.52 -19.66 15.68
CA GLN A 220 -0.42 -20.57 15.00
C GLN A 220 -1.80 -19.94 14.78
N GLU A 221 -1.93 -18.62 14.90
CA GLU A 221 -3.10 -17.92 14.38
C GLU A 221 -2.85 -17.57 12.91
N SER A 222 -3.31 -18.45 12.01
CA SER A 222 -3.36 -18.13 10.58
C SER A 222 -4.42 -17.05 10.28
N VAL A 223 -4.37 -16.47 9.08
CA VAL A 223 -5.39 -15.52 8.58
C VAL A 223 -6.82 -16.09 8.62
N TRP A 224 -6.95 -17.43 8.65
CA TRP A 224 -8.20 -18.17 8.72
C TRP A 224 -8.75 -18.35 10.13
N GLU A 225 -7.88 -18.31 11.15
CA GLU A 225 -8.22 -18.57 12.55
C GLU A 225 -8.45 -17.27 13.35
N ALA A 226 -8.05 -16.12 12.80
CA ALA A 226 -8.14 -14.81 13.43
C ALA A 226 -9.59 -14.28 13.55
N VAL A 227 -9.86 -13.48 14.58
CA VAL A 227 -11.16 -12.81 14.79
C VAL A 227 -11.00 -11.31 14.54
N GLY A 228 -11.62 -10.80 13.47
CA GLY A 228 -11.66 -9.37 13.18
C GLY A 228 -12.28 -8.56 14.32
N HIS A 229 -11.73 -7.39 14.61
CA HIS A 229 -12.18 -6.54 15.71
C HIS A 229 -11.79 -5.08 15.50
N PRO A 230 -12.55 -4.10 16.04
CA PRO A 230 -12.20 -2.69 15.93
C PRO A 230 -10.92 -2.39 16.71
N SER A 231 -10.09 -1.54 16.13
CA SER A 231 -8.92 -0.96 16.81
C SER A 231 -9.32 0.04 17.89
N GLN A 232 -10.55 0.57 17.82
CA GLN A 232 -11.13 1.54 18.75
C GLN A 232 -12.30 0.89 19.54
N ASP A 233 -12.00 -0.07 20.42
CA ASP A 233 -13.00 -0.92 21.09
C ASP A 233 -13.67 -0.22 22.29
N ASN A 234 -14.84 0.38 22.02
CA ASN A 234 -15.76 0.94 23.03
C ASN A 234 -16.65 -0.09 23.73
N LYS A 235 -16.54 -1.38 23.37
CA LYS A 235 -17.32 -2.50 23.89
C LYS A 235 -18.82 -2.49 23.51
N THR A 236 -19.18 -1.78 22.44
CA THR A 236 -20.49 -1.91 21.75
C THR A 236 -20.60 -3.25 21.01
N PHE A 237 -19.49 -3.72 20.44
CA PHE A 237 -19.35 -5.03 19.81
C PHE A 237 -18.54 -5.99 20.70
N GLY A 238 -18.39 -7.24 20.27
CA GLY A 238 -17.75 -8.29 21.05
C GLY A 238 -18.63 -8.75 22.22
N LYS A 239 -18.02 -9.19 23.31
CA LYS A 239 -18.73 -9.69 24.50
C LYS A 239 -19.22 -8.53 25.36
N SER A 240 -20.46 -8.62 25.83
CA SER A 240 -21.11 -7.57 26.63
C SER A 240 -20.25 -7.13 27.83
N ASN A 241 -20.02 -5.82 27.95
CA ASN A 241 -19.14 -5.16 28.93
C ASN A 241 -17.63 -5.43 28.79
N GLU A 242 -17.18 -6.35 27.94
CA GLU A 242 -15.77 -6.76 27.82
C GLU A 242 -15.13 -6.41 26.46
N GLY A 243 -15.94 -6.18 25.40
CA GLY A 243 -15.45 -5.97 24.04
C GLY A 243 -14.89 -7.26 23.44
N PHE A 244 -13.90 -7.14 22.57
CA PHE A 244 -13.11 -8.28 22.08
C PHE A 244 -11.91 -8.60 22.97
N MET A 245 -11.49 -7.71 23.88
CA MET A 245 -10.29 -7.86 24.71
C MET A 245 -10.16 -9.22 25.40
N SER A 246 -11.26 -9.77 25.93
CA SER A 246 -11.25 -11.05 26.65
C SER A 246 -11.07 -12.31 25.77
N LEU A 247 -10.90 -12.15 24.45
CA LEU A 247 -10.35 -13.19 23.57
C LEU A 247 -8.81 -13.23 23.61
N PHE A 248 -8.17 -12.10 23.92
CA PHE A 248 -6.72 -11.89 23.73
C PHE A 248 -5.98 -11.77 25.07
N THR A 249 -6.50 -11.00 26.01
CA THR A 249 -5.88 -10.73 27.31
C THR A 249 -6.83 -11.00 28.47
N LYS A 250 -6.26 -11.49 29.57
CA LYS A 250 -6.95 -11.78 30.82
C LYS A 250 -6.34 -10.96 31.95
N GLU A 251 -7.14 -10.06 32.48
CA GLU A 251 -6.86 -9.25 33.67
C GLU A 251 -7.78 -9.65 34.83
N ASN A 252 -7.60 -9.05 36.01
CA ASN A 252 -8.44 -9.31 37.20
C ASN A 252 -9.74 -8.49 37.20
N SER A 253 -9.86 -7.50 36.31
CA SER A 253 -11.00 -6.60 36.17
C SER A 253 -11.84 -6.96 34.94
N VAL A 254 -12.97 -6.28 34.75
CA VAL A 254 -13.60 -6.20 33.42
C VAL A 254 -12.77 -5.24 32.56
N PRO A 255 -12.33 -5.61 31.33
CA PRO A 255 -11.50 -4.76 30.50
C PRO A 255 -12.08 -3.37 30.28
N SER A 256 -11.23 -2.35 30.36
CA SER A 256 -11.59 -0.97 29.99
C SER A 256 -11.88 -0.85 28.49
N ALA A 257 -12.79 0.06 28.12
CA ALA A 257 -12.88 0.52 26.73
C ALA A 257 -11.53 1.15 26.34
N GLN A 258 -11.03 0.85 25.15
CA GLN A 258 -9.65 1.17 24.77
C GLN A 258 -9.42 1.19 23.27
N TRP A 259 -8.42 1.96 22.85
CA TRP A 259 -7.92 1.99 21.49
C TRP A 259 -6.53 1.31 21.44
N ARG A 260 -6.21 0.65 20.32
CA ARG A 260 -4.90 0.06 20.03
C ARG A 260 -4.62 0.10 18.53
N TYR A 261 -3.38 0.41 18.16
CA TYR A 261 -2.90 0.33 16.79
C TYR A 261 -1.56 -0.41 16.76
N THR A 262 -1.30 -1.06 15.64
CA THR A 262 -0.11 -1.87 15.34
C THR A 262 0.35 -1.50 13.94
N ASN A 263 1.65 -1.28 13.72
CA ASN A 263 2.18 -1.03 12.36
C ASN A 263 2.75 -2.32 11.73
N ALA A 264 3.08 -2.25 10.45
CA ALA A 264 3.99 -3.19 9.80
C ALA A 264 5.27 -2.41 9.45
N THR A 265 6.41 -2.79 10.02
CA THR A 265 7.62 -1.95 9.97
C THR A 265 8.27 -1.89 8.59
N ASP A 266 8.02 -2.88 7.73
CA ASP A 266 8.44 -2.86 6.33
C ASP A 266 7.71 -1.76 5.54
N ALA A 267 6.44 -1.50 5.86
CA ALA A 267 5.57 -0.57 5.14
C ALA A 267 5.93 0.90 5.41
N ASP A 268 6.05 1.31 6.68
CA ASP A 268 6.56 2.64 7.01
C ASP A 268 7.99 2.84 6.46
N ALA A 269 8.80 1.78 6.43
CA ALA A 269 10.12 1.83 5.81
C ALA A 269 10.07 1.94 4.27
N ARG A 270 9.15 1.24 3.59
CA ARG A 270 8.94 1.29 2.13
C ARG A 270 8.42 2.67 1.71
N ALA A 271 7.59 3.33 2.54
CA ALA A 271 7.21 4.73 2.35
C ALA A 271 8.42 5.69 2.48
N VAL A 272 9.33 5.46 3.43
CA VAL A 272 10.59 6.22 3.52
C VAL A 272 11.54 5.93 2.36
N GLN A 273 11.64 4.69 1.88
CA GLN A 273 12.40 4.28 0.69
C GLN A 273 11.88 5.01 -0.56
N ALA A 274 10.56 5.05 -0.76
CA ALA A 274 9.94 5.82 -1.84
C ALA A 274 10.30 7.31 -1.73
N MET A 275 10.23 7.92 -0.54
CA MET A 275 10.59 9.34 -0.35
C MET A 275 12.09 9.62 -0.49
N TYR A 276 12.97 8.64 -0.26
CA TYR A 276 14.38 8.73 -0.62
C TYR A 276 14.54 8.83 -2.15
N TRP A 277 13.89 7.94 -2.91
CA TRP A 277 13.91 8.00 -4.37
C TRP A 277 13.25 9.27 -4.92
N ALA A 278 12.15 9.74 -4.34
CA ALA A 278 11.54 11.01 -4.69
C ALA A 278 12.58 12.14 -4.64
N LYS A 279 13.28 12.27 -3.50
CA LYS A 279 14.33 13.26 -3.29
C LYS A 279 15.48 13.13 -4.30
N ASP A 280 15.98 11.92 -4.51
CA ASP A 280 17.08 11.63 -5.45
C ASP A 280 16.70 11.96 -6.91
N LEU A 281 15.44 11.71 -7.27
CA LEU A 281 14.85 11.97 -8.59
C LEU A 281 14.34 13.42 -8.77
N GLY A 282 14.59 14.32 -7.81
CA GLY A 282 14.40 15.76 -7.93
C GLY A 282 13.27 16.39 -7.11
N TYR A 283 12.55 15.62 -6.30
CA TYR A 283 11.51 16.14 -5.40
C TYR A 283 12.11 16.96 -4.24
N THR A 284 11.56 18.15 -3.98
CA THR A 284 12.17 19.15 -3.09
C THR A 284 11.22 19.76 -2.05
N ASN A 285 9.92 19.40 -2.03
CA ASN A 285 8.98 19.96 -1.06
C ASN A 285 9.29 19.45 0.35
N THR A 286 9.76 20.36 1.21
CA THR A 286 10.24 20.03 2.55
C THR A 286 9.14 19.63 3.53
N VAL A 287 7.87 19.88 3.23
CA VAL A 287 6.74 19.43 4.06
C VAL A 287 6.74 17.90 4.13
N TYR A 288 6.58 17.23 2.99
CA TYR A 288 6.49 15.77 2.91
C TYR A 288 7.82 15.09 3.22
N LEU A 289 8.96 15.70 2.85
CA LEU A 289 10.29 15.21 3.27
C LEU A 289 10.48 15.27 4.80
N ASN A 290 9.80 16.18 5.51
CA ASN A 290 9.81 16.22 6.97
C ASN A 290 8.74 15.29 7.60
N LYS A 291 7.60 15.07 6.94
CA LYS A 291 6.64 14.00 7.29
C LYS A 291 7.34 12.63 7.24
N ALA A 292 8.09 12.33 6.17
CA ALA A 292 8.87 11.10 6.03
C ALA A 292 9.97 10.94 7.12
N LYS A 293 10.67 12.02 7.48
CA LYS A 293 11.59 12.03 8.63
C LYS A 293 10.89 11.67 9.94
N LYS A 294 9.70 12.24 10.19
CA LYS A 294 8.91 11.97 11.39
C LYS A 294 8.47 10.51 11.46
N MET A 295 8.01 9.94 10.34
CA MET A 295 7.70 8.51 10.22
C MET A 295 8.92 7.65 10.55
N GLY A 296 10.07 7.93 9.93
CA GLY A 296 11.34 7.27 10.24
C GLY A 296 11.81 7.44 11.69
N ASP A 297 11.41 8.50 12.38
CA ASP A 297 11.76 8.73 13.79
C ASP A 297 10.93 7.84 14.73
N PHE A 298 9.60 7.81 14.57
CA PHE A 298 8.72 6.93 15.32
C PHE A 298 8.95 5.44 14.99
N LEU A 299 9.35 5.12 13.77
CA LEU A 299 9.67 3.76 13.33
C LEU A 299 10.84 3.14 14.13
N ARG A 300 11.64 3.95 14.83
CA ARG A 300 12.63 3.47 15.80
C ARG A 300 12.02 2.61 16.92
N TYR A 301 10.73 2.71 17.23
CA TYR A 301 10.08 1.77 18.17
C TYR A 301 10.11 0.32 17.67
N GLY A 302 10.09 0.09 16.36
CA GLY A 302 10.31 -1.22 15.76
C GLY A 302 11.72 -1.80 16.00
N MET A 303 12.66 -1.00 16.53
CA MET A 303 14.01 -1.46 16.90
C MET A 303 14.14 -2.00 18.33
N TYR A 304 13.04 -2.09 19.10
CA TYR A 304 13.06 -2.49 20.51
C TYR A 304 12.36 -3.82 20.76
N ASP A 305 12.86 -4.55 21.75
CA ASP A 305 12.20 -5.73 22.31
C ASP A 305 10.75 -5.43 22.76
N LYS A 306 9.84 -6.41 22.64
CA LYS A 306 8.41 -6.26 22.93
C LYS A 306 8.13 -5.60 24.28
N TYR A 307 8.79 -6.04 25.35
CA TYR A 307 8.64 -5.47 26.69
C TYR A 307 9.92 -4.77 27.16
N PHE A 308 10.66 -4.18 26.20
CA PHE A 308 11.93 -3.48 26.40
C PHE A 308 12.93 -4.31 27.23
N GLN A 309 12.91 -5.64 27.14
CA GLN A 309 13.92 -6.49 27.77
C GLN A 309 15.26 -6.33 27.07
N LYS A 310 16.34 -6.41 27.84
CA LYS A 310 17.72 -6.31 27.34
C LYS A 310 18.01 -7.42 26.33
N ILE A 311 18.61 -7.08 25.20
CA ILE A 311 18.90 -8.04 24.14
C ILE A 311 19.88 -9.12 24.65
N GLY A 312 19.55 -10.39 24.37
CA GLY A 312 20.29 -11.57 24.81
C GLY A 312 20.08 -11.97 26.28
N SER A 313 19.38 -11.17 27.09
CA SER A 313 19.18 -11.50 28.51
C SER A 313 18.26 -12.71 28.74
N ALA A 314 17.39 -13.01 27.79
CA ALA A 314 16.44 -14.13 27.86
C ALA A 314 17.06 -15.52 27.63
N ALA A 315 18.34 -15.61 27.22
CA ALA A 315 18.95 -16.87 26.75
C ALA A 315 18.86 -18.05 27.74
N ASN A 316 18.76 -17.78 29.04
CA ASN A 316 18.60 -18.77 30.11
C ASN A 316 17.19 -18.80 30.75
N GLY A 317 16.19 -18.16 30.13
CA GLY A 317 14.82 -18.06 30.64
C GLY A 317 14.56 -16.95 31.66
N SER A 318 15.58 -16.12 31.95
CA SER A 318 15.56 -15.08 32.98
C SER A 318 15.86 -13.68 32.39
N PRO A 319 14.99 -13.14 31.51
CA PRO A 319 15.19 -11.83 30.89
C PRO A 319 15.36 -10.73 31.93
N GLN A 320 16.07 -9.66 31.54
CA GLN A 320 16.35 -8.51 32.39
C GLN A 320 15.81 -7.23 31.74
N PRO A 321 15.15 -6.33 32.50
CA PRO A 321 14.64 -5.08 31.94
C PRO A 321 15.76 -4.21 31.37
N GLY A 322 15.57 -3.68 30.15
CA GLY A 322 16.46 -2.69 29.56
C GLY A 322 16.47 -1.39 30.35
N THR A 323 17.64 -0.75 30.39
CA THR A 323 17.88 0.50 31.13
C THR A 323 18.00 1.71 30.21
N GLY A 324 18.22 1.48 28.92
CA GLY A 324 18.18 2.46 27.84
C GLY A 324 18.15 1.73 26.50
N LYS A 325 19.07 2.03 25.60
CA LYS A 325 19.15 1.38 24.28
C LYS A 325 19.78 -0.03 24.29
N ASP A 326 19.89 -0.68 25.46
CA ASP A 326 20.33 -2.06 25.60
C ASP A 326 19.20 -3.09 25.40
N SER A 327 17.96 -2.61 25.29
CA SER A 327 16.80 -3.33 24.76
C SER A 327 16.54 -3.10 23.26
N SER A 328 17.44 -2.38 22.58
CA SER A 328 17.36 -2.18 21.13
C SER A 328 18.17 -3.23 20.37
N GLN A 329 17.50 -3.96 19.50
CA GLN A 329 18.11 -4.92 18.57
C GLN A 329 18.71 -4.24 17.33
N TYR A 330 18.32 -2.99 17.03
CA TYR A 330 18.65 -2.22 15.81
C TYR A 330 18.27 -2.94 14.50
N LEU A 331 17.33 -3.88 14.57
CA LEU A 331 16.62 -4.50 13.44
C LEU A 331 15.16 -4.05 13.47
N LEU A 332 14.51 -3.99 12.31
CA LEU A 332 13.07 -3.83 12.23
C LEU A 332 12.40 -5.13 12.70
N ALA A 333 11.81 -5.11 13.89
CA ALA A 333 10.91 -6.16 14.35
C ALA A 333 9.65 -6.17 13.47
N TRP A 334 8.85 -7.24 13.53
CA TRP A 334 7.61 -7.33 12.72
C TRP A 334 6.68 -6.11 12.90
N TYR A 335 6.52 -5.64 14.14
CA TYR A 335 5.66 -4.52 14.50
C TYR A 335 6.21 -3.70 15.67
N THR A 336 5.70 -2.48 15.82
CA THR A 336 5.44 -1.84 17.11
C THR A 336 3.93 -1.64 17.26
N ALA A 337 3.44 -1.70 18.50
CA ALA A 337 2.04 -1.42 18.81
C ALA A 337 1.92 -0.44 19.99
N TRP A 338 0.86 0.35 19.99
CA TRP A 338 0.56 1.36 20.99
C TRP A 338 -0.95 1.45 21.23
N GLY A 339 -1.36 1.81 22.45
CA GLY A 339 -2.77 1.85 22.81
C GLY A 339 -3.02 2.62 24.10
N GLY A 340 -4.28 2.85 24.42
CA GLY A 340 -4.69 3.60 25.62
C GLY A 340 -6.18 3.50 25.91
N GLY A 341 -6.60 4.00 27.07
CA GLY A 341 -7.99 3.96 27.48
C GLY A 341 -8.89 4.92 26.68
N LEU A 342 -10.18 4.58 26.57
CA LEU A 342 -11.22 5.43 26.00
C LEU A 342 -12.16 5.96 27.11
N GLY A 343 -12.52 7.23 27.01
CA GLY A 343 -13.50 7.86 27.89
C GLY A 343 -13.04 8.07 29.34
N THR A 344 -14.01 8.24 30.25
CA THR A 344 -13.76 8.55 31.66
C THR A 344 -13.04 7.39 32.37
N GLY A 345 -11.88 7.67 32.96
CA GLY A 345 -11.01 6.64 33.57
C GLY A 345 -10.04 5.98 32.57
N GLY A 346 -10.01 6.44 31.32
CA GLY A 346 -9.07 5.99 30.30
C GLY A 346 -7.65 6.57 30.42
N ASP A 347 -7.27 7.13 31.57
CA ASP A 347 -6.06 7.93 31.81
C ASP A 347 -4.75 7.12 31.86
N TRP A 348 -4.55 6.24 30.87
CA TRP A 348 -3.41 5.35 30.71
C TRP A 348 -3.15 5.08 29.22
N ALA A 349 -1.88 4.86 28.89
CA ALA A 349 -1.47 4.40 27.56
C ALA A 349 -0.21 3.54 27.65
N TRP A 350 0.02 2.70 26.64
CA TRP A 350 1.12 1.73 26.56
C TRP A 350 1.79 1.71 25.19
N ARG A 351 3.01 1.17 25.14
CA ARG A 351 3.79 0.90 23.93
C ARG A 351 4.56 -0.43 24.05
N ILE A 352 4.64 -1.16 22.95
CA ILE A 352 5.52 -2.32 22.78
C ILE A 352 6.28 -2.19 21.46
N GLY A 353 7.54 -2.63 21.44
CA GLY A 353 8.20 -3.03 20.19
C GLY A 353 7.75 -4.46 19.81
N ALA A 354 8.65 -5.23 19.19
CA ALA A 354 8.48 -6.67 19.08
C ALA A 354 9.83 -7.39 19.18
N SER A 355 9.82 -8.56 19.82
CA SER A 355 11.05 -9.33 20.09
C SER A 355 11.51 -10.16 18.89
N HIS A 356 10.69 -10.29 17.84
CA HIS A 356 10.94 -11.12 16.65
C HIS A 356 11.27 -10.23 15.45
N ALA A 357 12.39 -10.49 14.79
CA ALA A 357 12.84 -9.80 13.58
C ALA A 357 12.88 -10.78 12.40
N HIS A 358 12.20 -10.43 11.31
CA HIS A 358 12.13 -11.21 10.07
C HIS A 358 13.03 -10.57 9.00
N GLN A 359 13.76 -11.37 8.22
CA GLN A 359 14.66 -10.85 7.18
C GLN A 359 13.89 -10.03 6.13
N GLY A 360 12.70 -10.51 5.71
CA GLY A 360 11.81 -9.84 4.75
C GLY A 360 11.36 -8.42 5.17
N TYR A 361 11.44 -8.09 6.46
CA TYR A 361 11.03 -6.80 7.01
C TYR A 361 12.17 -5.76 7.08
N GLN A 362 13.43 -6.16 6.90
CA GLN A 362 14.54 -5.20 6.99
C GLN A 362 14.62 -4.33 5.72
N ASN A 363 14.73 -3.01 5.89
CA ASN A 363 14.85 -2.05 4.80
C ASN A 363 16.11 -1.20 4.96
N VAL A 364 17.17 -1.63 4.26
CA VAL A 364 18.48 -0.99 4.31
C VAL A 364 18.52 0.35 3.58
N VAL A 365 17.66 0.58 2.59
CA VAL A 365 17.57 1.86 1.85
C VAL A 365 16.95 2.93 2.75
N ALA A 366 15.85 2.60 3.44
CA ALA A 366 15.30 3.47 4.48
C ALA A 366 16.33 3.75 5.59
N ALA A 367 17.06 2.74 6.06
CA ALA A 367 18.10 2.93 7.07
C ALA A 367 19.26 3.84 6.59
N TYR A 368 19.66 3.76 5.32
CA TYR A 368 20.62 4.66 4.70
C TYR A 368 20.07 6.09 4.56
N ALA A 369 18.81 6.23 4.14
CA ALA A 369 18.12 7.51 3.99
C ALA A 369 18.01 8.29 5.31
N LEU A 370 17.67 7.59 6.39
CA LEU A 370 17.45 8.13 7.73
C LEU A 370 18.74 8.34 8.56
N SER A 371 19.92 7.93 8.04
CA SER A 371 21.20 8.03 8.77
C SER A 371 22.32 8.79 8.06
N THR A 372 22.30 8.87 6.73
CA THR A 372 23.39 9.47 5.95
C THR A 372 23.04 10.85 5.41
N ALA A 373 24.03 11.73 5.28
CA ALA A 373 23.84 13.07 4.72
C ALA A 373 23.45 13.03 3.22
N ALA A 374 23.92 12.02 2.47
CA ALA A 374 23.53 11.79 1.08
C ALA A 374 22.07 11.32 0.97
N GLY A 375 21.68 10.33 1.80
CA GLY A 375 20.29 9.92 1.99
C GLY A 375 19.37 11.10 2.31
N GLY A 376 19.77 11.93 3.28
CA GLY A 376 19.21 13.26 3.51
C GLY A 376 17.83 13.31 4.16
N LEU A 377 17.32 12.16 4.62
CA LEU A 377 16.10 12.02 5.43
C LEU A 377 16.44 11.79 6.91
N ILE A 378 17.61 12.23 7.40
CA ILE A 378 17.94 12.15 8.83
C ILE A 378 16.87 12.90 9.65
N PRO A 379 16.21 12.26 10.63
CA PRO A 379 15.24 12.93 11.50
C PRO A 379 15.90 13.94 12.44
N SER A 380 15.12 14.95 12.85
CA SER A 380 15.61 16.10 13.63
C SER A 380 15.94 15.79 15.09
N SER A 381 15.63 14.59 15.59
CA SER A 381 15.82 14.23 16.98
C SER A 381 17.29 13.98 17.33
N ALA A 382 17.60 14.08 18.62
CA ALA A 382 18.99 14.07 19.11
C ALA A 382 19.79 12.79 18.78
N THR A 383 19.14 11.65 18.56
CA THR A 383 19.85 10.38 18.32
C THR A 383 19.37 9.56 17.11
N ALA A 384 18.30 9.96 16.40
CA ALA A 384 17.72 9.13 15.33
C ALA A 384 18.73 8.71 14.25
N GLY A 385 19.49 9.65 13.68
CA GLY A 385 20.49 9.34 12.66
C GLY A 385 21.59 8.36 13.12
N THR A 386 21.93 8.37 14.41
CA THR A 386 22.90 7.43 15.00
C THR A 386 22.29 6.04 15.20
N ASP A 387 21.01 5.95 15.57
CA ASP A 387 20.32 4.66 15.69
C ASP A 387 20.09 4.02 14.32
N TRP A 388 19.66 4.81 13.33
CA TRP A 388 19.52 4.35 11.95
C TRP A 388 20.85 3.98 11.31
N GLY A 389 21.95 4.68 11.63
CA GLY A 389 23.29 4.32 11.16
C GLY A 389 23.75 2.96 11.71
N LYS A 390 23.48 2.69 12.98
CA LYS A 390 23.67 1.34 13.55
C LYS A 390 22.73 0.32 12.91
N SER A 391 21.48 0.69 12.64
CA SER A 391 20.50 -0.21 12.04
C SER A 391 20.87 -0.62 10.62
N LEU A 392 21.37 0.30 9.78
CA LEU A 392 21.89 -0.01 8.45
C LEU A 392 22.95 -1.12 8.51
N THR A 393 24.00 -0.93 9.32
CA THR A 393 25.04 -1.94 9.51
C THR A 393 24.48 -3.22 10.12
N ARG A 394 23.63 -3.15 11.14
CA ARG A 394 23.02 -4.30 11.80
C ARG A 394 22.16 -5.17 10.87
N GLN A 395 21.39 -4.54 9.99
CA GLN A 395 20.60 -5.24 8.97
C GLN A 395 21.52 -5.95 7.96
N LEU A 396 22.60 -5.31 7.52
CA LEU A 396 23.60 -5.90 6.63
C LEU A 396 24.36 -7.08 7.27
N GLU A 397 24.66 -6.99 8.57
CA GLU A 397 25.18 -8.10 9.38
C GLU A 397 24.17 -9.27 9.43
N PHE A 398 22.88 -8.98 9.65
CA PHE A 398 21.79 -9.96 9.76
C PHE A 398 21.57 -10.71 8.44
N TYR A 399 21.58 -10.00 7.31
CA TYR A 399 21.49 -10.61 5.99
C TYR A 399 22.67 -11.53 5.65
N ASN A 400 23.90 -11.13 6.02
CA ASN A 400 25.05 -12.02 5.87
C ASN A 400 24.92 -13.25 6.79
N TRP A 401 24.53 -13.04 8.05
CA TRP A 401 24.33 -14.11 9.03
C TRP A 401 23.27 -15.13 8.60
N LEU A 402 22.18 -14.71 7.97
CA LEU A 402 21.06 -15.58 7.54
C LEU A 402 21.23 -16.20 6.15
N GLN A 403 22.28 -15.83 5.40
CA GLN A 403 22.51 -16.40 4.08
C GLN A 403 22.92 -17.87 4.17
N SER A 404 22.13 -18.74 3.54
CA SER A 404 22.35 -20.19 3.40
C SER A 404 23.66 -20.54 2.67
N ALA A 405 24.02 -21.82 2.68
CA ALA A 405 25.10 -22.36 1.85
C ALA A 405 24.84 -22.18 0.35
N GLU A 406 23.57 -22.07 -0.06
CA GLU A 406 23.13 -21.93 -1.44
C GLU A 406 23.13 -20.46 -1.91
N GLY A 407 22.55 -19.55 -1.13
CA GLY A 407 22.46 -18.11 -1.43
C GLY A 407 21.19 -17.42 -0.93
N ALA A 408 20.12 -18.20 -0.69
CA ALA A 408 18.86 -17.75 -0.08
C ALA A 408 19.03 -17.25 1.37
N ILE A 409 18.10 -16.42 1.86
CA ILE A 409 18.12 -15.81 3.20
C ILE A 409 17.09 -16.47 4.13
N ALA A 410 17.55 -17.09 5.23
CA ALA A 410 16.69 -17.76 6.22
C ALA A 410 15.93 -16.76 7.13
N GLY A 411 14.88 -17.23 7.82
CA GLY A 411 13.84 -16.40 8.43
C GLY A 411 14.28 -15.21 9.28
N GLY A 412 14.98 -15.45 10.40
CA GLY A 412 15.37 -14.35 11.29
C GLY A 412 15.81 -14.76 12.68
N ALA A 413 15.43 -13.97 13.68
CA ALA A 413 15.76 -14.23 15.08
C ALA A 413 14.78 -13.59 16.08
N THR A 414 14.80 -14.08 17.32
CA THR A 414 14.04 -13.51 18.44
C THR A 414 14.86 -13.26 19.70
N ASN A 415 14.49 -12.22 20.44
CA ASN A 415 14.90 -12.01 21.84
C ASN A 415 13.94 -12.66 22.86
N SER A 416 12.77 -13.14 22.43
CA SER A 416 11.76 -13.80 23.25
C SER A 416 11.44 -15.17 22.66
N TYR A 417 12.27 -16.17 22.98
CA TYR A 417 12.08 -17.52 22.44
C TYR A 417 10.74 -18.12 22.90
N GLY A 418 9.95 -18.61 21.95
CA GLY A 418 8.56 -19.02 22.17
C GLY A 418 7.66 -17.91 22.73
N GLY A 419 7.94 -16.64 22.40
CA GLY A 419 7.16 -15.45 22.75
C GLY A 419 6.93 -15.23 24.26
N SER A 420 7.72 -15.90 25.10
CA SER A 420 7.54 -16.00 26.55
C SER A 420 8.85 -15.80 27.34
N TYR A 421 9.90 -15.32 26.66
CA TYR A 421 11.29 -15.27 27.11
C TYR A 421 11.78 -16.62 27.69
N SER A 422 11.41 -17.72 27.03
CA SER A 422 11.88 -19.06 27.42
C SER A 422 13.39 -19.22 27.17
N ALA A 423 14.03 -20.11 27.93
CA ALA A 423 15.44 -20.45 27.73
C ALA A 423 15.67 -21.01 26.32
N TYR A 424 16.79 -20.63 25.70
CA TYR A 424 17.10 -21.10 24.35
C TYR A 424 17.51 -22.58 24.37
N PRO A 425 17.19 -23.36 23.32
CA PRO A 425 17.67 -24.73 23.19
C PRO A 425 19.21 -24.82 23.22
N ALA A 426 19.75 -25.93 23.74
CA ALA A 426 21.18 -26.17 23.72
C ALA A 426 21.71 -26.22 22.27
N GLY A 427 22.75 -25.45 21.97
CA GLY A 427 23.28 -25.33 20.60
C GLY A 427 22.44 -24.46 19.65
N LYS A 428 21.50 -23.67 20.16
CA LYS A 428 20.76 -22.68 19.36
C LYS A 428 21.71 -21.56 18.89
N SER A 429 21.79 -21.35 17.58
CA SER A 429 22.61 -20.29 16.99
C SER A 429 22.06 -18.90 17.34
N THR A 430 22.95 -17.92 17.56
CA THR A 430 22.53 -16.56 17.94
C THR A 430 23.14 -15.43 17.11
N PHE A 431 22.45 -14.29 17.12
CA PHE A 431 22.83 -13.03 16.51
C PHE A 431 22.69 -11.90 17.53
N TYR A 432 23.80 -11.30 17.98
CA TYR A 432 23.82 -10.33 19.10
C TYR A 432 23.12 -10.81 20.39
N GLY A 433 22.95 -12.13 20.57
CA GLY A 433 22.23 -12.73 21.69
C GLY A 433 20.76 -13.07 21.40
N MET A 434 20.20 -12.71 20.25
CA MET A 434 18.90 -13.20 19.78
C MET A 434 19.03 -14.63 19.23
N ALA A 435 18.07 -15.51 19.48
CA ALA A 435 18.04 -16.89 18.97
C ALA A 435 17.52 -16.97 17.53
N TYR A 436 18.17 -17.76 16.67
CA TYR A 436 17.73 -18.00 15.27
C TYR A 436 16.31 -18.58 15.19
N GLU A 437 15.46 -18.01 14.33
CA GLU A 437 14.13 -18.53 13.99
C GLU A 437 14.05 -18.78 12.48
N GLU A 438 13.58 -19.97 12.10
CA GLU A 438 13.41 -20.37 10.70
C GLU A 438 12.17 -19.70 10.06
N ALA A 439 11.12 -19.53 10.87
CA ALA A 439 9.89 -18.83 10.54
C ALA A 439 9.48 -17.90 11.69
N PRO A 440 10.11 -16.71 11.82
CA PRO A 440 9.74 -15.74 12.85
C PRO A 440 8.25 -15.31 12.77
N VAL A 441 7.61 -15.16 13.93
CA VAL A 441 6.21 -14.71 14.12
C VAL A 441 5.11 -15.68 13.67
N TYR A 442 5.16 -16.26 12.47
CA TYR A 442 4.06 -17.09 11.95
C TYR A 442 4.53 -18.47 11.45
N HIS A 443 3.80 -19.51 11.84
CA HIS A 443 4.05 -20.92 11.51
C HIS A 443 2.95 -21.57 10.65
N ASP A 444 1.84 -20.88 10.37
CA ASP A 444 0.76 -21.37 9.49
C ASP A 444 0.31 -20.29 8.47
N PRO A 445 0.93 -20.25 7.27
CA PRO A 445 2.14 -20.99 6.87
C PRO A 445 3.41 -20.46 7.55
N PRO A 446 4.53 -21.20 7.53
CA PRO A 446 5.80 -20.70 8.06
C PRO A 446 6.32 -19.48 7.28
N SER A 447 6.52 -18.37 8.00
CA SER A 447 6.67 -17.01 7.46
C SER A 447 7.69 -16.82 6.34
N ASN A 448 8.77 -17.60 6.33
CA ASN A 448 9.87 -17.49 5.36
C ASN A 448 9.89 -18.62 4.32
N ASN A 449 8.85 -19.45 4.21
CA ASN A 449 8.75 -20.39 3.08
C ASN A 449 8.49 -19.62 1.77
N TRP A 450 7.53 -18.69 1.75
CA TRP A 450 7.15 -17.97 0.53
C TRP A 450 8.31 -17.18 -0.08
N PHE A 451 8.56 -17.37 -1.38
CA PHE A 451 9.68 -16.77 -2.09
C PHE A 451 9.57 -15.24 -2.24
N GLY A 452 8.37 -14.65 -2.10
CA GLY A 452 8.22 -13.19 -2.07
C GLY A 452 8.99 -12.52 -0.92
N MET A 453 9.15 -13.20 0.22
CA MET A 453 10.03 -12.75 1.30
C MET A 453 11.51 -12.67 0.89
N GLN A 454 11.92 -13.42 -0.14
CA GLN A 454 13.26 -13.30 -0.73
C GLN A 454 13.32 -12.10 -1.68
N SER A 455 12.38 -11.99 -2.64
CA SER A 455 12.43 -10.95 -3.67
C SER A 455 12.30 -9.55 -3.07
N TRP A 456 11.27 -9.31 -2.22
CA TRP A 456 11.01 -8.00 -1.61
C TRP A 456 12.18 -7.44 -0.80
N SER A 457 12.98 -8.33 -0.19
CA SER A 457 14.12 -7.97 0.63
C SER A 457 15.40 -7.76 -0.21
N MET A 458 15.66 -8.66 -1.15
CA MET A 458 16.87 -8.62 -1.97
C MET A 458 16.80 -7.59 -3.09
N GLU A 459 15.59 -7.15 -3.45
CA GLU A 459 15.34 -5.92 -4.19
C GLU A 459 15.97 -4.70 -3.47
N ARG A 460 15.61 -4.44 -2.20
CA ARG A 460 16.18 -3.36 -1.37
C ARG A 460 17.70 -3.52 -1.16
N MET A 461 18.19 -4.76 -1.15
CA MET A 461 19.63 -5.05 -1.08
C MET A 461 20.37 -4.67 -2.38
N ALA A 462 19.75 -4.95 -3.53
CA ALA A 462 20.25 -4.54 -4.83
C ALA A 462 20.22 -3.01 -4.99
N GLU A 463 19.16 -2.36 -4.52
CA GLU A 463 19.08 -0.89 -4.44
C GLU A 463 20.25 -0.32 -3.62
N LEU A 464 20.50 -0.81 -2.41
CA LEU A 464 21.63 -0.31 -1.59
C LEU A 464 22.98 -0.56 -2.27
N TYR A 465 23.22 -1.74 -2.84
CA TYR A 465 24.45 -2.03 -3.59
C TYR A 465 24.64 -1.01 -4.73
N TYR A 466 23.58 -0.68 -5.47
CA TYR A 466 23.60 0.34 -6.50
C TYR A 466 23.83 1.76 -5.96
N ILE A 467 23.16 2.17 -4.88
CA ILE A 467 23.31 3.48 -4.24
C ILE A 467 24.76 3.69 -3.78
N LEU A 468 25.35 2.69 -3.10
CA LEU A 468 26.73 2.76 -2.65
C LEU A 468 27.71 2.79 -3.84
N ALA A 469 27.59 1.86 -4.80
CA ALA A 469 28.45 1.81 -5.98
C ALA A 469 28.40 3.09 -6.82
N SER A 470 27.20 3.63 -7.08
CA SER A 470 26.99 4.85 -7.89
C SER A 470 27.42 6.13 -7.16
N SER A 471 27.38 6.16 -5.82
CA SER A 471 27.98 7.23 -5.01
C SER A 471 29.52 7.16 -4.93
N GLY A 472 30.13 6.08 -5.41
CA GLY A 472 31.58 5.84 -5.40
C GLY A 472 32.09 5.12 -4.14
N ASP A 473 31.22 4.68 -3.24
CA ASP A 473 31.62 3.76 -2.17
C ASP A 473 31.67 2.33 -2.68
N THR A 474 32.88 1.89 -3.03
CA THR A 474 33.19 0.51 -3.41
C THR A 474 34.08 -0.19 -2.36
N SER A 475 34.12 0.32 -1.12
CA SER A 475 35.12 -0.12 -0.13
C SER A 475 34.71 -0.14 1.34
N SER A 476 33.59 0.47 1.74
CA SER A 476 33.09 0.35 3.12
C SER A 476 32.67 -1.09 3.44
N ASP A 477 32.61 -1.45 4.73
CA ASP A 477 32.11 -2.77 5.12
C ASP A 477 30.59 -2.91 4.85
N ASN A 478 29.83 -1.80 4.84
CA ASN A 478 28.44 -1.81 4.40
C ASN A 478 28.33 -2.17 2.91
N PHE A 479 29.16 -1.59 2.05
CA PHE A 479 29.23 -1.95 0.63
C PHE A 479 29.61 -3.43 0.44
N LYS A 480 30.68 -3.90 1.11
CA LYS A 480 31.13 -5.29 1.03
C LYS A 480 30.03 -6.27 1.47
N MET A 481 29.33 -5.97 2.57
CA MET A 481 28.22 -6.79 3.07
C MET A 481 27.04 -6.83 2.10
N ALA A 482 26.66 -5.67 1.53
CA ALA A 482 25.56 -5.59 0.57
C ALA A 482 25.88 -6.36 -0.71
N LYS A 483 27.04 -6.08 -1.31
CA LYS A 483 27.56 -6.75 -2.51
C LYS A 483 27.60 -8.27 -2.32
N ARG A 484 28.20 -8.75 -1.23
CA ARG A 484 28.33 -10.19 -0.96
C ARG A 484 26.98 -10.89 -0.86
N VAL A 485 25.99 -10.27 -0.21
CA VAL A 485 24.65 -10.84 -0.09
C VAL A 485 23.98 -10.95 -1.46
N ILE A 486 23.92 -9.85 -2.22
CA ILE A 486 23.19 -9.82 -3.49
C ILE A 486 23.89 -10.65 -4.58
N GLU A 487 25.22 -10.66 -4.68
CA GLU A 487 25.94 -11.51 -5.65
C GLU A 487 25.66 -13.00 -5.41
N ASN A 488 25.68 -13.47 -4.15
CA ASN A 488 25.36 -14.86 -3.83
C ASN A 488 23.88 -15.17 -4.10
N TRP A 489 22.97 -14.26 -3.75
CA TRP A 489 21.54 -14.47 -3.94
C TRP A 489 21.15 -14.51 -5.42
N ILE A 490 21.67 -13.60 -6.24
CA ILE A 490 21.48 -13.58 -7.70
C ILE A 490 22.12 -14.82 -8.36
N ASN A 491 23.25 -15.32 -7.83
CA ASN A 491 23.86 -16.57 -8.31
C ASN A 491 22.98 -17.80 -8.04
N TRP A 492 22.23 -17.83 -6.93
CA TRP A 492 21.30 -18.89 -6.57
C TRP A 492 19.96 -18.80 -7.29
N SER A 493 19.28 -17.65 -7.19
CA SER A 493 17.90 -17.51 -7.63
C SER A 493 17.72 -17.65 -9.15
N LYS A 494 18.69 -17.19 -9.94
CA LYS A 494 18.70 -17.33 -11.41
C LYS A 494 18.58 -18.77 -11.90
N ASP A 495 18.95 -19.77 -11.10
CA ASP A 495 18.90 -21.19 -11.50
C ASP A 495 17.47 -21.76 -11.47
N TYR A 496 16.52 -21.01 -10.90
CA TYR A 496 15.11 -21.42 -10.70
C TYR A 496 14.10 -20.44 -11.32
N VAL A 497 14.56 -19.44 -12.08
CA VAL A 497 13.72 -18.43 -12.74
C VAL A 497 13.85 -18.53 -14.25
N PHE A 498 12.71 -18.59 -14.94
CA PHE A 498 12.63 -18.91 -16.37
C PHE A 498 11.73 -17.93 -17.12
N ALA A 499 12.10 -17.68 -18.38
CA ALA A 499 11.29 -17.00 -19.39
C ALA A 499 11.33 -17.83 -20.68
N ASP A 500 10.22 -17.87 -21.42
CA ASP A 500 10.01 -18.71 -22.62
C ASP A 500 10.28 -20.22 -22.42
N SER A 501 10.26 -20.69 -21.17
CA SER A 501 10.57 -22.06 -20.78
C SER A 501 9.91 -22.43 -19.46
N ARG A 502 9.36 -23.64 -19.39
CA ARG A 502 8.71 -24.18 -18.20
C ARG A 502 9.63 -25.16 -17.47
N PRO A 503 9.86 -25.03 -16.16
CA PRO A 503 10.61 -26.00 -15.38
C PRO A 503 9.84 -27.31 -15.21
N VAL A 504 10.58 -28.41 -15.10
CA VAL A 504 10.04 -29.72 -14.73
C VAL A 504 10.07 -29.86 -13.21
N SER A 505 8.92 -30.19 -12.61
CA SER A 505 8.78 -30.49 -11.19
C SER A 505 7.95 -31.75 -10.96
N ASP A 506 8.05 -32.35 -9.77
CA ASP A 506 7.18 -33.44 -9.35
C ASP A 506 5.89 -32.96 -8.66
N ALA A 507 4.99 -33.90 -8.35
CA ALA A 507 3.70 -33.62 -7.70
C ALA A 507 3.82 -33.17 -6.22
N ALA A 508 5.02 -33.13 -5.65
CA ALA A 508 5.31 -32.54 -4.34
C ALA A 508 6.08 -31.21 -4.47
N GLY A 509 6.17 -30.65 -5.69
CA GLY A 509 6.71 -29.33 -5.99
C GLY A 509 8.24 -29.25 -6.04
N TYR A 510 8.96 -30.36 -6.01
CA TYR A 510 10.42 -30.34 -6.17
C TYR A 510 10.80 -30.18 -7.65
N TYR A 511 11.67 -29.23 -7.96
CA TYR A 511 12.31 -29.14 -9.27
C TYR A 511 13.12 -30.40 -9.57
N LEU A 512 13.10 -30.86 -10.82
CA LEU A 512 13.83 -32.04 -11.27
C LEU A 512 15.01 -31.68 -12.17
N ASP A 513 16.07 -32.50 -12.14
CA ASP A 513 17.18 -32.44 -13.08
C ASP A 513 16.87 -33.15 -14.41
N GLN A 514 17.81 -33.09 -15.36
CA GLN A 514 17.72 -33.74 -16.69
C GLN A 514 17.72 -35.29 -16.64
N GLN A 515 17.80 -35.90 -15.46
CA GLN A 515 17.70 -37.33 -15.22
C GLN A 515 16.42 -37.70 -14.42
N GLY A 516 15.63 -36.70 -13.99
CA GLY A 516 14.42 -36.87 -13.19
C GLY A 516 14.65 -36.95 -11.67
N ASN A 517 15.86 -36.65 -11.17
CA ASN A 517 16.12 -36.59 -9.73
C ASN A 517 15.66 -35.24 -9.16
N ARG A 518 15.24 -35.23 -7.89
CA ARG A 518 14.92 -33.98 -7.17
C ARG A 518 16.17 -33.15 -6.93
N ILE A 519 16.09 -31.86 -7.21
CA ILE A 519 17.08 -30.86 -6.83
C ILE A 519 16.80 -30.46 -5.37
N LEU A 520 17.68 -30.88 -4.46
CA LEU A 520 17.52 -30.69 -3.01
C LEU A 520 18.50 -29.61 -2.49
N GLY A 521 18.40 -28.42 -3.08
CA GLY A 521 19.33 -27.32 -2.85
C GLY A 521 20.68 -27.53 -3.57
N GLY A 522 21.75 -26.97 -3.01
CA GLY A 522 23.06 -26.84 -3.67
C GLY A 522 23.17 -25.62 -4.59
N THR A 523 24.40 -25.35 -5.05
CA THR A 523 24.72 -24.25 -5.97
C THR A 523 24.84 -24.76 -7.42
N ASN A 524 24.61 -23.88 -8.40
CA ASN A 524 24.61 -24.22 -9.83
C ASN A 524 23.59 -25.34 -10.13
N ALA A 525 22.33 -25.14 -9.71
CA ALA A 525 21.26 -26.09 -9.94
C ALA A 525 20.96 -26.21 -11.45
N GLN A 526 20.72 -27.43 -11.93
CA GLN A 526 20.52 -27.71 -13.36
C GLN A 526 19.11 -28.25 -13.57
N VAL A 527 18.13 -27.36 -13.36
CA VAL A 527 16.69 -27.63 -13.55
C VAL A 527 16.44 -28.07 -14.99
N ALA A 528 15.72 -29.16 -15.17
CA ALA A 528 15.20 -29.56 -16.48
C ALA A 528 14.07 -28.63 -16.90
N THR A 529 14.06 -28.24 -18.17
CA THR A 529 13.05 -27.35 -18.76
C THR A 529 12.49 -27.92 -20.05
N VAL A 530 11.28 -27.48 -20.40
CA VAL A 530 10.70 -27.64 -21.74
C VAL A 530 10.44 -26.26 -22.36
N PRO A 531 10.60 -26.09 -23.68
CA PRO A 531 10.30 -24.81 -24.34
C PRO A 531 8.83 -24.43 -24.13
N ALA A 532 8.59 -23.20 -23.66
CA ALA A 532 7.25 -22.68 -23.40
C ALA A 532 7.19 -21.17 -23.69
N PRO A 533 7.23 -20.76 -24.98
CA PRO A 533 7.27 -19.35 -25.36
C PRO A 533 6.05 -18.59 -24.82
N GLY A 534 6.29 -17.42 -24.23
CA GLY A 534 5.27 -16.63 -23.54
C GLY A 534 5.01 -17.01 -22.08
N GLU A 535 5.65 -18.05 -21.53
CA GLU A 535 5.56 -18.37 -20.09
C GLU A 535 6.79 -17.87 -19.30
N PHE A 536 6.54 -17.29 -18.13
CA PHE A 536 7.55 -17.08 -17.09
C PHE A 536 7.28 -17.99 -15.90
N TRP A 537 8.33 -18.40 -15.18
CA TRP A 537 8.20 -19.23 -13.98
C TRP A 537 9.20 -18.80 -12.90
N LEU A 538 8.73 -18.79 -11.66
CA LEU A 538 9.46 -18.39 -10.44
C LEU A 538 9.32 -19.49 -9.37
N PRO A 539 10.18 -19.55 -8.35
CA PRO A 539 9.88 -20.30 -7.14
C PRO A 539 8.68 -19.72 -6.40
N GLY A 540 7.80 -20.57 -5.90
CA GLY A 540 6.77 -20.20 -4.94
C GLY A 540 7.26 -20.30 -3.50
N ASN A 541 8.05 -21.32 -3.17
CA ASN A 541 8.48 -21.62 -1.80
C ASN A 541 9.95 -22.06 -1.67
N VAL A 542 10.45 -22.01 -0.44
CA VAL A 542 11.74 -22.55 0.01
C VAL A 542 11.52 -23.41 1.26
N GLU A 543 11.86 -24.70 1.19
CA GLU A 543 12.00 -25.57 2.36
C GLU A 543 13.35 -25.29 3.03
N TRP A 544 13.34 -25.07 4.35
CA TRP A 544 14.52 -24.74 5.15
C TRP A 544 15.00 -25.92 5.98
N SER A 545 16.30 -25.99 6.28
CA SER A 545 16.80 -26.87 7.34
C SER A 545 18.16 -26.43 7.89
N GLY A 546 18.45 -26.88 9.11
CA GLY A 546 19.69 -26.59 9.81
C GLY A 546 19.68 -25.22 10.49
N GLN A 547 20.87 -24.63 10.67
CA GLN A 547 21.03 -23.31 11.30
C GLN A 547 22.26 -22.59 10.75
N PRO A 548 22.28 -21.24 10.76
CA PRO A 548 23.52 -20.48 10.56
C PRO A 548 24.51 -20.72 11.71
N ASN A 549 25.77 -20.38 11.51
CA ASN A 549 26.75 -20.27 12.59
C ASN A 549 26.37 -19.11 13.53
N THR A 550 26.71 -19.16 14.83
CA THR A 550 26.54 -17.99 15.72
C THR A 550 27.37 -16.81 15.22
N TRP A 551 26.77 -15.62 15.14
CA TRP A 551 27.43 -14.43 14.61
C TRP A 551 28.55 -13.92 15.51
N SER A 552 29.64 -13.48 14.89
CA SER A 552 30.85 -12.98 15.55
C SER A 552 31.24 -11.60 15.00
N SER A 553 31.63 -11.55 13.72
CA SER A 553 31.78 -10.34 12.92
C SER A 553 31.76 -10.68 11.43
N PHE A 554 31.49 -9.68 10.58
CA PHE A 554 31.61 -9.85 9.13
C PHE A 554 33.04 -10.26 8.71
N SER A 555 34.06 -9.72 9.40
CA SER A 555 35.48 -10.03 9.13
C SER A 555 35.91 -11.46 9.48
N SER A 556 35.12 -12.21 10.26
CA SER A 556 35.33 -13.64 10.54
C SER A 556 34.28 -14.55 9.90
N PHE A 557 33.32 -14.00 9.15
CA PHE A 557 32.23 -14.77 8.55
C PHE A 557 32.67 -15.47 7.26
N ASN A 558 32.54 -16.81 7.25
CA ASN A 558 32.93 -17.68 6.14
C ASN A 558 31.75 -18.42 5.48
N GLY A 559 30.51 -17.99 5.74
CA GLY A 559 29.28 -18.63 5.25
C GLY A 559 28.68 -19.64 6.23
N ASN A 560 27.54 -20.21 5.85
CA ASN A 560 26.76 -21.14 6.68
C ASN A 560 26.57 -22.49 5.99
N SER A 561 27.61 -23.32 5.95
CA SER A 561 27.56 -24.65 5.31
C SER A 561 26.48 -25.59 5.87
N SER A 562 26.05 -25.36 7.12
CA SER A 562 24.99 -26.07 7.84
C SER A 562 23.57 -25.51 7.65
N LEU A 563 23.41 -24.37 6.98
CA LEU A 563 22.09 -23.75 6.73
C LEU A 563 21.69 -24.02 5.28
N LYS A 564 20.56 -24.68 5.08
CA LYS A 564 20.13 -25.19 3.78
C LYS A 564 18.80 -24.63 3.32
N ALA A 565 18.76 -24.32 2.03
CA ALA A 565 17.56 -23.90 1.30
C ALA A 565 17.28 -24.89 0.16
N VAL A 566 16.05 -25.43 0.11
CA VAL A 566 15.56 -26.25 -1.00
C VAL A 566 14.44 -25.49 -1.70
N THR A 567 14.75 -24.95 -2.88
CA THR A 567 13.83 -24.16 -3.71
C THR A 567 12.74 -25.05 -4.31
N LYS A 568 11.48 -24.59 -4.31
CA LYS A 568 10.30 -25.41 -4.64
C LYS A 568 9.13 -24.63 -5.24
N ASP A 569 8.12 -25.41 -5.65
CA ASP A 569 6.76 -25.02 -5.99
C ASP A 569 6.74 -23.97 -7.12
N PRO A 570 7.17 -24.31 -8.35
CA PRO A 570 7.21 -23.36 -9.46
C PRO A 570 5.83 -22.76 -9.74
N GLY A 571 5.76 -21.42 -9.76
CA GLY A 571 4.55 -20.64 -9.94
C GLY A 571 4.76 -19.39 -10.81
N GLN A 572 3.69 -18.59 -10.94
CA GLN A 572 3.63 -17.44 -11.85
C GLN A 572 3.14 -16.15 -11.14
N ASP A 573 3.52 -15.94 -9.88
CA ASP A 573 3.18 -14.74 -9.10
C ASP A 573 3.77 -13.47 -9.75
N THR A 574 2.91 -12.55 -10.20
CA THR A 574 3.33 -11.35 -10.93
C THR A 574 3.86 -10.24 -10.01
N GLY A 575 3.50 -10.22 -8.73
CA GLY A 575 4.07 -9.27 -7.77
C GLY A 575 5.49 -9.65 -7.40
N VAL A 576 5.72 -10.95 -7.12
CA VAL A 576 7.05 -11.51 -6.93
C VAL A 576 7.90 -11.35 -8.19
N LEU A 577 7.30 -11.45 -9.39
CA LEU A 577 7.98 -11.16 -10.65
C LEU A 577 8.48 -9.71 -10.73
N GLY A 578 7.61 -8.73 -10.49
CA GLY A 578 7.97 -7.30 -10.52
C GLY A 578 9.02 -6.92 -9.47
N SER A 579 8.99 -7.56 -8.31
CA SER A 579 10.01 -7.43 -7.28
C SER A 579 11.35 -8.06 -7.72
N TYR A 580 11.32 -9.29 -8.27
CA TYR A 580 12.50 -10.01 -8.74
C TYR A 580 13.21 -9.28 -9.89
N ILE A 581 12.43 -8.71 -10.82
CA ILE A 581 12.97 -7.92 -11.93
C ILE A 581 13.68 -6.66 -11.42
N LYS A 582 13.13 -5.95 -10.42
CA LYS A 582 13.83 -4.81 -9.80
C LYS A 582 15.14 -5.25 -9.15
N ALA A 583 15.15 -6.36 -8.40
CA ALA A 583 16.39 -6.91 -7.81
C ALA A 583 17.48 -7.20 -8.88
N LEU A 584 17.12 -7.84 -9.99
CA LEU A 584 18.04 -8.07 -11.13
C LEU A 584 18.52 -6.74 -11.76
N THR A 585 17.62 -5.77 -11.91
CA THR A 585 17.87 -4.49 -12.59
C THR A 585 18.80 -3.60 -11.79
N PHE A 586 18.51 -3.39 -10.49
CA PHE A 586 19.38 -2.65 -9.59
C PHE A 586 20.73 -3.35 -9.38
N PHE A 587 20.76 -4.69 -9.32
CA PHE A 587 22.01 -5.42 -9.24
C PHE A 587 22.89 -5.19 -10.49
N ALA A 588 22.32 -5.27 -11.69
CA ALA A 588 23.03 -4.96 -12.93
C ALA A 588 23.50 -3.49 -12.98
N ALA A 589 22.66 -2.54 -12.55
CA ALA A 589 23.02 -1.13 -12.47
C ALA A 589 24.19 -0.88 -11.50
N GLY A 590 24.17 -1.50 -10.31
CA GLY A 590 25.25 -1.45 -9.32
C GLY A 590 26.54 -2.09 -9.81
N ASN A 591 26.44 -3.24 -10.49
CA ASN A 591 27.59 -3.94 -11.05
C ASN A 591 28.28 -3.12 -12.16
N LYS A 592 27.50 -2.46 -13.02
CA LYS A 592 27.99 -1.50 -14.01
C LYS A 592 28.58 -0.25 -13.36
N ALA A 593 28.02 0.25 -12.26
CA ALA A 593 28.54 1.42 -11.55
C ALA A 593 29.90 1.12 -10.87
N GLU A 594 30.05 -0.04 -10.24
CA GLU A 594 31.30 -0.46 -9.60
C GLU A 594 32.44 -0.71 -10.61
N HIS A 595 32.13 -1.39 -11.73
CA HIS A 595 33.14 -1.89 -12.66
C HIS A 595 33.25 -1.08 -13.97
N GLY A 596 32.43 -0.03 -14.14
CA GLY A 596 32.30 0.76 -15.38
C GLY A 596 31.58 0.05 -16.53
N ASN A 597 31.55 -1.28 -16.53
CA ASN A 597 30.80 -2.15 -17.42
C ASN A 597 30.27 -3.36 -16.65
N ASN A 598 29.20 -3.99 -17.14
CA ASN A 598 28.67 -5.21 -16.54
C ASN A 598 29.70 -6.36 -16.59
N THR A 599 29.86 -7.06 -15.47
CA THR A 599 30.48 -8.39 -15.43
C THR A 599 29.55 -9.42 -16.10
N ALA A 600 30.01 -10.68 -16.24
CA ALA A 600 29.17 -11.76 -16.74
C ALA A 600 27.86 -11.91 -15.93
N LEU A 601 27.89 -11.78 -14.59
CA LEU A 601 26.70 -11.91 -13.76
C LEU A 601 25.76 -10.70 -13.90
N GLY A 602 26.29 -9.47 -13.91
CA GLY A 602 25.49 -8.25 -14.16
C GLY A 602 24.86 -8.24 -15.56
N GLY A 603 25.57 -8.76 -16.56
CA GLY A 603 25.07 -8.96 -17.92
C GLY A 603 23.94 -9.98 -17.98
N THR A 604 24.09 -11.14 -17.34
CA THR A 604 23.05 -12.17 -17.21
C THR A 604 21.82 -11.62 -16.50
N ALA A 605 21.98 -10.90 -15.39
CA ALA A 605 20.87 -10.33 -14.64
C ALA A 605 20.08 -9.29 -15.47
N SER A 606 20.78 -8.40 -16.19
CA SER A 606 20.15 -7.43 -17.09
C SER A 606 19.39 -8.10 -18.24
N GLN A 607 19.88 -9.23 -18.77
CA GLN A 607 19.21 -9.96 -19.85
C GLN A 607 17.99 -10.72 -19.34
N LEU A 608 18.11 -11.42 -18.19
CA LEU A 608 16.99 -12.11 -17.56
C LEU A 608 15.86 -11.13 -17.19
N ALA A 609 16.20 -9.96 -16.64
CA ALA A 609 15.23 -8.90 -16.35
C ALA A 609 14.47 -8.46 -17.61
N LYS A 610 15.16 -8.28 -18.75
CA LYS A 610 14.53 -7.92 -20.03
C LYS A 610 13.58 -9.01 -20.53
N SER A 611 14.04 -10.26 -20.55
CA SER A 611 13.23 -11.41 -20.99
C SER A 611 11.97 -11.54 -20.14
N LEU A 612 12.09 -11.46 -18.81
CA LEU A 612 10.95 -11.51 -17.91
C LEU A 612 9.97 -10.34 -18.13
N LEU A 613 10.44 -9.10 -18.34
CA LEU A 613 9.59 -7.95 -18.67
C LEU A 613 8.85 -8.09 -20.00
N ASP A 614 9.49 -8.69 -21.01
CA ASP A 614 8.85 -8.93 -22.31
C ASP A 614 7.82 -10.06 -22.25
N THR A 615 8.11 -11.14 -21.51
CA THR A 615 7.17 -12.23 -21.24
C THR A 615 5.96 -11.76 -20.40
N ALA A 616 6.21 -11.03 -19.32
CA ALA A 616 5.17 -10.52 -18.41
C ALA A 616 4.12 -9.64 -19.11
N TRP A 617 4.52 -8.94 -20.17
CA TRP A 617 3.59 -8.09 -20.93
C TRP A 617 2.50 -8.90 -21.65
N GLY A 618 2.73 -10.18 -21.94
CA GLY A 618 1.72 -11.08 -22.50
C GLY A 618 0.58 -11.41 -21.53
N TYR A 619 0.72 -11.04 -20.26
CA TYR A 619 -0.24 -11.26 -19.18
C TYR A 619 -1.00 -9.98 -18.77
N ASN A 620 -0.85 -8.87 -19.50
CA ASN A 620 -1.67 -7.67 -19.30
C ASN A 620 -3.07 -7.88 -19.91
N ASP A 621 -4.11 -7.98 -19.07
CA ASP A 621 -5.48 -8.29 -19.49
C ASP A 621 -6.34 -7.07 -19.85
N GLY A 622 -5.85 -5.86 -19.54
CA GLY A 622 -6.60 -4.60 -19.64
C GLY A 622 -6.78 -3.90 -18.30
N VAL A 623 -6.77 -4.62 -17.19
CA VAL A 623 -6.84 -4.12 -15.81
C VAL A 623 -5.47 -4.23 -15.12
N GLY A 624 -4.71 -5.30 -15.37
CA GLY A 624 -3.35 -5.45 -14.84
C GLY A 624 -2.58 -6.63 -15.44
N ILE A 625 -1.35 -6.86 -14.95
CA ILE A 625 -0.54 -8.04 -15.29
C ILE A 625 -0.80 -9.13 -14.26
N THR A 626 -1.51 -10.18 -14.65
CA THR A 626 -2.04 -11.19 -13.71
C THR A 626 -2.04 -12.60 -14.30
N THR A 627 -2.22 -13.61 -13.46
CA THR A 627 -2.20 -15.04 -13.84
C THR A 627 -3.31 -15.81 -13.13
N LEU A 628 -3.52 -17.07 -13.51
CA LEU A 628 -4.47 -17.97 -12.84
C LEU A 628 -3.76 -18.70 -11.69
N GLU A 629 -4.13 -18.40 -10.45
CA GLU A 629 -3.60 -19.04 -9.24
C GLU A 629 -4.57 -20.06 -8.63
N LYS A 630 -4.02 -21.11 -8.01
CA LYS A 630 -4.76 -22.21 -7.40
C LYS A 630 -4.85 -22.03 -5.90
N ARG A 631 -6.03 -21.71 -5.38
CA ARG A 631 -6.28 -21.51 -3.95
C ARG A 631 -6.63 -22.81 -3.24
N ALA A 632 -5.67 -23.72 -3.21
CA ALA A 632 -5.81 -25.01 -2.52
C ALA A 632 -6.07 -24.86 -1.01
N ASP A 633 -5.77 -23.69 -0.44
CA ASP A 633 -6.03 -23.25 0.92
C ASP A 633 -7.51 -22.90 1.21
N TYR A 634 -8.32 -22.59 0.19
CA TYR A 634 -9.69 -22.04 0.38
C TYR A 634 -10.73 -23.04 0.94
N PHE A 635 -10.33 -24.25 1.30
CA PHE A 635 -11.15 -25.12 2.15
C PHE A 635 -11.34 -24.52 3.55
N ARG A 636 -10.43 -23.65 3.99
CA ARG A 636 -10.43 -23.00 5.32
C ARG A 636 -11.54 -21.95 5.51
N PHE A 637 -12.16 -21.45 4.43
CA PHE A 637 -13.46 -20.74 4.52
C PHE A 637 -14.55 -21.58 5.20
N PHE A 638 -14.47 -22.91 5.09
CA PHE A 638 -15.48 -23.87 5.58
C PHE A 638 -15.01 -24.69 6.80
N THR A 639 -13.70 -24.79 7.03
CA THR A 639 -13.12 -25.45 8.21
C THR A 639 -13.54 -24.75 9.49
N LYS A 640 -13.87 -25.54 10.52
CA LYS A 640 -14.10 -25.02 11.87
C LYS A 640 -12.79 -25.04 12.66
N GLU A 641 -12.12 -23.90 12.67
CA GLU A 641 -10.83 -23.68 13.33
C GLU A 641 -10.72 -22.32 14.07
N VAL A 642 -11.65 -21.37 13.88
CA VAL A 642 -11.67 -20.08 14.59
C VAL A 642 -12.02 -20.31 16.06
N TYR A 643 -11.02 -20.28 16.94
CA TYR A 643 -11.20 -20.57 18.36
C TYR A 643 -11.92 -19.47 19.14
N PHE A 644 -12.83 -19.88 20.03
CA PHE A 644 -13.46 -19.05 21.05
C PHE A 644 -13.45 -19.77 22.42
N PRO A 645 -13.02 -19.12 23.52
CA PRO A 645 -12.98 -19.73 24.86
C PRO A 645 -14.36 -20.15 25.38
N ALA A 646 -14.41 -21.22 26.19
CA ALA A 646 -15.66 -21.69 26.79
C ALA A 646 -16.35 -20.60 27.64
N GLY A 647 -17.63 -20.35 27.35
CA GLY A 647 -18.42 -19.30 28.01
C GLY A 647 -18.19 -17.88 27.46
N TRP A 648 -17.37 -17.71 26.41
CA TRP A 648 -17.34 -16.46 25.64
C TRP A 648 -18.44 -16.46 24.58
N SER A 649 -19.18 -15.35 24.48
CA SER A 649 -20.14 -15.08 23.41
C SER A 649 -20.28 -13.57 23.25
N GLY A 650 -20.42 -13.10 22.01
CA GLY A 650 -20.52 -11.69 21.69
C GLY A 650 -21.20 -11.41 20.35
N THR A 651 -21.32 -10.13 20.00
CA THR A 651 -21.89 -9.66 18.73
C THR A 651 -20.76 -9.17 17.83
N PHE A 652 -20.62 -9.76 16.65
CA PHE A 652 -19.68 -9.29 15.63
C PHE A 652 -20.23 -8.02 14.92
N GLY A 653 -19.40 -7.31 14.15
CA GLY A 653 -19.81 -6.06 13.51
C GLY A 653 -20.94 -6.23 12.49
N GLN A 654 -20.94 -7.34 11.74
CA GLN A 654 -22.04 -7.79 10.85
C GLN A 654 -23.31 -8.25 11.62
N GLY A 655 -23.40 -7.98 12.93
CA GLY A 655 -24.58 -8.20 13.78
C GLY A 655 -24.83 -9.65 14.20
N ASN A 656 -24.10 -10.62 13.66
CA ASN A 656 -24.18 -12.03 14.04
C ASN A 656 -23.60 -12.30 15.44
N THR A 657 -24.16 -13.29 16.13
CA THR A 657 -23.61 -13.79 17.40
C THR A 657 -22.46 -14.75 17.14
N ILE A 658 -21.30 -14.46 17.73
CA ILE A 658 -20.08 -15.27 17.67
C ILE A 658 -19.76 -15.86 19.06
N PRO A 659 -19.28 -17.11 19.16
CA PRO A 659 -19.07 -18.09 18.08
C PRO A 659 -20.38 -18.66 17.49
N GLY A 660 -21.52 -18.37 18.11
CA GLY A 660 -22.83 -18.87 17.69
C GLY A 660 -23.02 -20.37 17.96
N ASN A 661 -24.05 -20.95 17.34
CA ASN A 661 -24.47 -22.34 17.57
C ASN A 661 -23.81 -23.35 16.61
N ALA A 662 -23.24 -22.88 15.50
CA ALA A 662 -22.63 -23.71 14.46
C ALA A 662 -21.15 -23.94 14.79
N THR A 663 -20.86 -24.77 15.79
CA THR A 663 -19.48 -24.95 16.30
C THR A 663 -19.14 -26.42 16.55
N VAL A 664 -17.85 -26.70 16.79
CA VAL A 664 -17.34 -27.97 17.35
C VAL A 664 -16.46 -27.70 18.57
N PRO A 665 -16.26 -28.65 19.51
CA PRO A 665 -15.32 -28.48 20.61
C PRO A 665 -13.89 -28.24 20.12
N SER A 666 -13.12 -27.43 20.86
CA SER A 666 -11.68 -27.23 20.61
C SER A 666 -10.87 -28.52 20.83
N ASP A 667 -9.77 -28.70 20.10
CA ASP A 667 -8.86 -29.83 20.28
C ASP A 667 -8.11 -29.73 21.64
N PRO A 668 -8.31 -30.69 22.56
CA PRO A 668 -7.58 -30.70 23.83
C PRO A 668 -6.04 -30.76 23.67
N ALA A 669 -5.53 -31.25 22.53
CA ALA A 669 -4.10 -31.28 22.24
C ALA A 669 -3.51 -29.88 21.97
N LYS A 670 -4.30 -28.91 21.48
CA LYS A 670 -3.89 -27.50 21.40
C LYS A 670 -3.86 -26.81 22.78
N GLY A 671 -4.46 -27.41 23.81
CA GLY A 671 -4.37 -26.98 25.22
C GLY A 671 -5.43 -25.98 25.68
N GLY A 672 -6.42 -25.67 24.83
CA GLY A 672 -7.56 -24.83 25.18
C GLY A 672 -8.75 -25.58 25.76
N ASN A 673 -9.81 -24.83 26.07
CA ASN A 673 -11.12 -25.36 26.41
C ASN A 673 -12.17 -24.36 25.92
N GLY A 674 -12.75 -24.65 24.77
CA GLY A 674 -13.68 -23.79 24.06
C GLY A 674 -14.26 -24.48 22.83
N VAL A 675 -14.51 -23.70 21.78
CA VAL A 675 -15.10 -24.18 20.53
C VAL A 675 -14.43 -23.56 19.31
N TYR A 676 -14.49 -24.24 18.18
CA TYR A 676 -14.18 -23.68 16.87
C TYR A 676 -15.46 -23.34 16.09
N ALA A 677 -15.53 -22.11 15.60
CA ALA A 677 -16.40 -21.68 14.51
C ALA A 677 -15.64 -21.77 13.17
N SER A 678 -16.31 -21.69 12.02
CA SER A 678 -15.62 -21.44 10.74
C SER A 678 -15.46 -19.95 10.49
N TYR A 679 -14.56 -19.60 9.59
CA TYR A 679 -14.48 -18.25 8.99
C TYR A 679 -15.89 -17.75 8.62
N THR A 680 -16.67 -18.58 7.93
CA THR A 680 -18.01 -18.28 7.43
C THR A 680 -19.14 -18.27 8.48
N ASP A 681 -18.87 -18.72 9.72
CA ASP A 681 -19.79 -18.52 10.85
C ASP A 681 -19.53 -17.17 11.54
N VAL A 682 -18.28 -16.69 11.51
CA VAL A 682 -17.83 -15.41 12.07
C VAL A 682 -18.11 -14.24 11.11
N LEU A 683 -17.89 -14.46 9.81
CA LEU A 683 -18.03 -13.48 8.73
C LEU A 683 -19.12 -13.94 7.74
N PRO A 684 -20.41 -13.87 8.12
CA PRO A 684 -21.50 -14.37 7.29
C PRO A 684 -21.64 -13.65 5.94
N ASP A 685 -21.34 -12.35 5.86
CA ASP A 685 -21.60 -11.56 4.65
C ASP A 685 -20.65 -11.86 3.48
N ILE A 686 -19.60 -12.67 3.69
CA ILE A 686 -18.80 -13.22 2.58
C ILE A 686 -19.63 -14.10 1.64
N LYS A 687 -20.79 -14.58 2.10
CA LYS A 687 -21.75 -15.37 1.30
C LYS A 687 -22.53 -14.52 0.29
N ASN A 688 -22.46 -13.19 0.42
CA ASN A 688 -23.03 -12.24 -0.54
C ASN A 688 -22.04 -11.93 -1.69
N ASP A 689 -20.81 -12.43 -1.62
CA ASP A 689 -19.77 -12.17 -2.62
C ASP A 689 -20.12 -12.80 -4.00
N PRO A 690 -19.92 -12.10 -5.14
CA PRO A 690 -20.22 -12.64 -6.48
C PRO A 690 -19.52 -13.96 -6.83
N LYS A 691 -18.37 -14.26 -6.23
CA LYS A 691 -17.59 -15.49 -6.40
C LYS A 691 -17.89 -16.56 -5.34
N TRP A 692 -18.68 -16.25 -4.29
CA TRP A 692 -18.99 -17.20 -3.21
C TRP A 692 -19.60 -18.51 -3.74
N SER A 693 -20.59 -18.39 -4.63
CA SER A 693 -21.30 -19.54 -5.21
C SER A 693 -20.38 -20.50 -5.97
N TYR A 694 -19.36 -19.98 -6.66
CA TYR A 694 -18.33 -20.75 -7.35
C TYR A 694 -17.42 -21.49 -6.35
N LEU A 695 -16.99 -20.82 -5.28
CA LEU A 695 -16.16 -21.43 -4.24
C LEU A 695 -16.93 -22.52 -3.47
N GLU A 696 -18.19 -22.29 -3.16
CA GLU A 696 -19.06 -23.24 -2.44
C GLU A 696 -19.40 -24.47 -3.31
N ASP A 697 -19.68 -24.29 -4.60
CA ASP A 697 -19.84 -25.42 -5.54
C ASP A 697 -18.53 -26.22 -5.67
N LYS A 698 -17.39 -25.54 -5.88
CA LYS A 698 -16.07 -26.19 -5.93
C LYS A 698 -15.79 -26.97 -4.66
N TYR A 699 -16.01 -26.40 -3.48
CA TYR A 699 -15.79 -27.07 -2.20
C TYR A 699 -16.66 -28.33 -2.06
N ASN A 700 -17.93 -28.27 -2.45
CA ASN A 700 -18.84 -29.41 -2.34
C ASN A 700 -18.65 -30.49 -3.42
N THR A 701 -18.10 -30.13 -4.60
CA THR A 701 -17.87 -31.07 -5.71
C THR A 701 -16.46 -31.65 -5.77
N SER A 702 -15.46 -30.96 -5.19
CA SER A 702 -14.03 -31.31 -5.34
C SER A 702 -13.29 -31.56 -4.02
N TYR A 703 -13.63 -30.91 -2.90
CA TYR A 703 -12.89 -31.08 -1.65
C TYR A 703 -13.34 -32.32 -0.86
N ASN A 704 -12.52 -33.36 -0.86
CA ASN A 704 -12.76 -34.55 -0.05
C ASN A 704 -12.39 -34.28 1.42
N LYS A 705 -13.44 -34.18 2.25
CA LYS A 705 -13.37 -33.83 3.68
C LYS A 705 -12.70 -34.92 4.54
N THR A 706 -12.46 -36.12 4.01
CA THR A 706 -11.75 -37.22 4.70
C THR A 706 -10.26 -37.26 4.38
N THR A 707 -9.88 -37.08 3.12
CA THR A 707 -8.45 -37.02 2.71
C THR A 707 -7.84 -35.62 2.90
N LYS A 708 -8.68 -34.59 3.01
CA LYS A 708 -8.34 -33.16 3.02
C LYS A 708 -7.73 -32.66 1.70
N THR A 709 -8.07 -33.29 0.57
CA THR A 709 -7.53 -32.96 -0.76
C THR A 709 -8.62 -32.54 -1.75
N TRP A 710 -8.25 -31.69 -2.71
CA TRP A 710 -9.09 -31.32 -3.86
C TRP A 710 -8.96 -32.36 -4.98
N GLU A 711 -9.93 -33.26 -5.10
CA GLU A 711 -9.90 -34.40 -6.04
C GLU A 711 -10.40 -34.03 -7.44
N GLY A 712 -11.29 -33.03 -7.55
CA GLY A 712 -11.75 -32.41 -8.81
C GLY A 712 -10.97 -31.13 -9.19
N GLY A 713 -9.79 -30.93 -8.60
CA GLY A 713 -8.99 -29.71 -8.72
C GLY A 713 -9.38 -28.62 -7.72
N ALA A 714 -8.38 -27.84 -7.28
CA ALA A 714 -8.56 -26.69 -6.40
C ALA A 714 -9.42 -25.58 -7.08
N PRO A 715 -9.98 -24.63 -6.31
CA PRO A 715 -10.58 -23.44 -6.88
C PRO A 715 -9.48 -22.54 -7.47
N GLU A 716 -9.77 -21.92 -8.60
CA GLU A 716 -8.83 -21.14 -9.39
C GLU A 716 -9.34 -19.71 -9.53
N PHE A 717 -8.45 -18.74 -9.34
CA PHE A 717 -8.75 -17.31 -9.34
C PHE A 717 -7.69 -16.54 -10.13
N THR A 718 -8.05 -15.33 -10.55
CA THR A 718 -7.14 -14.34 -11.13
C THR A 718 -7.36 -13.06 -10.35
N TYR A 719 -6.28 -12.47 -9.83
CA TYR A 719 -6.35 -11.39 -8.85
C TYR A 719 -5.59 -10.14 -9.30
N HIS A 720 -6.16 -8.99 -9.00
CA HIS A 720 -5.62 -7.65 -9.23
C HIS A 720 -5.18 -7.03 -7.90
N ARG A 721 -4.21 -7.67 -7.24
CA ARG A 721 -3.59 -7.15 -6.01
C ARG A 721 -2.85 -5.84 -6.29
N PHE A 722 -3.20 -4.77 -5.57
CA PHE A 722 -2.65 -3.45 -5.80
C PHE A 722 -1.12 -3.42 -5.69
N TRP A 723 -0.56 -4.03 -4.64
CA TRP A 723 0.89 -4.09 -4.44
C TRP A 723 1.60 -4.81 -5.60
N SER A 724 1.04 -5.92 -6.11
CA SER A 724 1.63 -6.71 -7.20
C SER A 724 1.67 -5.93 -8.51
N GLN A 725 0.62 -5.15 -8.78
CA GLN A 725 0.54 -4.31 -9.97
C GLN A 725 1.49 -3.11 -9.91
N VAL A 726 1.69 -2.53 -8.72
CA VAL A 726 2.78 -1.55 -8.51
C VAL A 726 4.15 -2.20 -8.66
N ASP A 727 4.36 -3.41 -8.12
CA ASP A 727 5.63 -4.14 -8.25
C ASP A 727 5.99 -4.36 -9.74
N MET A 728 5.01 -4.70 -10.58
CA MET A 728 5.17 -4.80 -12.04
C MET A 728 5.38 -3.44 -12.73
N ALA A 729 4.57 -2.42 -12.43
CA ALA A 729 4.68 -1.10 -13.05
C ALA A 729 6.06 -0.46 -12.76
N THR A 730 6.49 -0.51 -11.49
CA THR A 730 7.80 -0.02 -11.06
C THR A 730 8.95 -0.78 -11.71
N ALA A 731 8.81 -2.09 -12.00
CA ALA A 731 9.83 -2.87 -12.70
C ALA A 731 10.10 -2.37 -14.13
N TYR A 732 9.06 -1.98 -14.89
CA TYR A 732 9.24 -1.34 -16.20
C TYR A 732 9.91 0.04 -16.08
N ALA A 733 9.48 0.87 -15.12
CA ALA A 733 10.04 2.20 -14.91
C ALA A 733 11.54 2.16 -14.53
N GLU A 734 11.91 1.26 -13.62
CA GLU A 734 13.30 1.15 -13.17
C GLU A 734 14.22 0.55 -14.22
N TYR A 735 13.75 -0.43 -15.00
CA TYR A 735 14.52 -0.93 -16.15
C TYR A 735 14.79 0.19 -17.18
N ASP A 736 13.80 1.05 -17.44
CA ASP A 736 14.00 2.18 -18.34
C ASP A 736 15.01 3.21 -17.79
N ARG A 737 14.85 3.61 -16.52
CA ARG A 737 15.73 4.58 -15.86
C ARG A 737 17.18 4.11 -15.84
N LEU A 738 17.40 2.87 -15.38
CA LEU A 738 18.72 2.35 -15.02
C LEU A 738 19.46 1.72 -16.21
N ILE A 739 18.75 1.00 -17.09
CA ILE A 739 19.36 0.22 -18.17
C ILE A 739 19.22 0.91 -19.53
N ASN A 740 18.02 1.33 -19.93
CA ASN A 740 17.79 1.92 -21.26
C ASN A 740 18.35 3.35 -21.40
N ASN A 741 18.13 4.20 -20.40
CA ASN A 741 18.55 5.59 -20.42
C ASN A 741 19.91 5.83 -19.77
N GLY A 742 20.32 4.95 -18.84
CA GLY A 742 21.63 5.01 -18.19
C GLY A 742 21.86 6.24 -17.33
N SER A 743 20.80 7.00 -17.04
CA SER A 743 20.78 8.10 -16.09
C SER A 743 20.80 7.52 -14.67
N GLY A 744 21.97 7.58 -14.04
CA GLY A 744 22.12 7.27 -12.62
C GLY A 744 21.37 8.26 -11.70
N PRO A 745 21.49 8.12 -10.36
CA PRO A 745 21.03 9.16 -9.45
C PRO A 745 21.59 10.53 -9.88
N MET A 746 20.76 11.58 -9.82
CA MET A 746 21.23 12.91 -10.21
C MET A 746 22.39 13.28 -9.26
N PRO A 747 23.59 13.62 -9.77
CA PRO A 747 24.76 13.78 -8.92
C PRO A 747 24.52 14.88 -7.89
N THR A 748 24.31 14.47 -6.64
CA THR A 748 24.08 15.37 -5.51
C THR A 748 25.25 16.34 -5.45
N ALA A 749 24.98 17.63 -5.61
CA ALA A 749 26.00 18.64 -5.86
C ALA A 749 27.06 18.65 -4.75
N THR A 750 28.23 18.06 -5.04
CA THR A 750 29.34 17.97 -4.09
C THR A 750 29.75 19.38 -3.69
N PRO A 751 29.78 19.72 -2.38
CA PRO A 751 30.18 21.05 -1.95
C PRO A 751 31.67 21.25 -2.27
N THR A 752 31.95 21.95 -3.37
CA THR A 752 33.32 22.21 -3.83
C THR A 752 34.07 23.05 -2.81
N THR A 753 35.03 22.43 -2.12
CA THR A 753 35.85 23.06 -1.08
C THR A 753 36.89 23.99 -1.69
N THR A 754 36.47 25.18 -2.14
CA THR A 754 37.38 26.27 -2.48
C THR A 754 37.95 26.88 -1.18
N PRO A 755 39.28 26.85 -0.96
CA PRO A 755 39.85 27.26 0.33
C PRO A 755 39.71 28.77 0.55
N THR A 756 38.95 29.14 1.58
CA THR A 756 38.80 30.53 2.04
C THR A 756 39.64 30.73 3.31
N ALA A 757 40.27 31.90 3.45
CA ALA A 757 41.44 32.09 4.31
C ALA A 757 41.18 32.06 5.83
N THR A 758 42.19 31.61 6.57
CA THR A 758 42.25 31.51 8.03
C THR A 758 42.15 32.87 8.74
N PRO A 759 41.27 33.04 9.74
CA PRO A 759 41.37 34.09 10.74
C PRO A 759 42.03 33.55 12.02
N THR A 760 43.32 33.85 12.22
CA THR A 760 44.04 33.51 13.46
C THR A 760 43.99 34.65 14.47
N ALA A 761 43.38 34.43 15.64
CA ALA A 761 43.52 35.30 16.81
C ALA A 761 43.54 34.43 18.10
N THR A 762 44.40 34.80 19.05
CA THR A 762 44.75 33.99 20.24
C THR A 762 43.79 34.18 21.43
N PRO A 763 43.78 33.22 22.40
CA PRO A 763 42.87 33.25 23.55
C PRO A 763 43.40 34.11 24.72
N THR A 764 42.50 34.50 25.61
CA THR A 764 42.78 35.09 26.94
C THR A 764 41.94 34.41 28.03
N THR A 765 42.34 34.57 29.30
CA THR A 765 42.09 33.56 30.35
C THR A 765 41.57 34.12 31.68
N VAL A 766 40.48 33.51 32.21
CA VAL A 766 40.26 33.23 33.67
C VAL A 766 40.02 34.48 34.57
N PRO A 767 39.41 34.43 35.81
CA PRO A 767 38.71 33.34 36.53
C PRO A 767 37.24 33.60 36.94
N THR A 768 36.53 32.47 37.14
CA THR A 768 35.65 32.06 38.27
C THR A 768 35.08 33.08 39.29
N ALA A 769 33.76 32.96 39.56
CA ALA A 769 33.14 33.25 40.88
C ALA A 769 31.87 32.40 41.14
N THR A 770 31.73 31.88 42.37
CA THR A 770 30.59 31.14 42.97
C THR A 770 30.77 31.15 44.50
N PRO A 771 29.79 30.77 45.36
CA PRO A 771 28.36 30.45 45.17
C PRO A 771 27.43 31.62 45.65
N THR A 772 26.31 31.59 46.43
CA THR A 772 25.63 30.60 47.31
C THR A 772 24.18 31.01 47.70
N VAL A 773 23.43 30.04 48.28
CA VAL A 773 22.17 30.11 49.08
C VAL A 773 20.82 30.43 48.38
N ALA A 774 19.77 29.74 48.86
CA ALA A 774 18.35 29.95 48.56
C ALA A 774 17.59 30.54 49.78
N PRO A 775 16.28 30.83 49.65
CA PRO A 775 15.35 30.44 50.71
C PRO A 775 14.08 29.73 50.20
N THR A 776 13.40 29.02 51.11
CA THR A 776 12.23 28.15 50.84
C THR A 776 10.95 28.72 51.48
N ALA A 777 9.82 28.72 50.77
CA ALA A 777 8.48 28.86 51.39
C ALA A 777 7.33 28.28 50.53
N THR A 778 6.97 27.03 50.85
CA THR A 778 5.63 26.43 51.01
C THR A 778 4.36 27.09 50.40
N PRO A 779 3.47 26.32 49.72
CA PRO A 779 2.14 26.77 49.29
C PRO A 779 1.07 26.70 50.40
N THR A 780 -0.02 27.45 50.26
CA THR A 780 -1.18 27.51 51.20
C THR A 780 -2.51 27.06 50.58
N THR A 781 -3.52 26.79 51.42
CA THR A 781 -4.69 25.94 51.12
C THR A 781 -6.04 26.67 51.04
N VAL A 782 -6.81 26.40 49.98
CA VAL A 782 -8.18 25.82 49.94
C VAL A 782 -8.99 25.79 51.27
N PRO A 783 -10.33 26.01 51.33
CA PRO A 783 -11.28 26.67 50.39
C PRO A 783 -12.25 27.70 51.06
N THR A 784 -13.20 28.26 50.30
CA THR A 784 -14.50 28.77 50.83
C THR A 784 -15.64 28.30 49.92
N ALA A 785 -16.84 28.03 50.46
CA ALA A 785 -17.93 27.39 49.70
C ALA A 785 -19.33 27.97 50.00
N THR A 786 -20.18 28.01 48.96
CA THR A 786 -21.64 27.78 49.09
C THR A 786 -22.28 27.46 47.73
N PRO A 787 -22.82 26.25 47.51
CA PRO A 787 -23.78 25.96 46.45
C PRO A 787 -25.22 26.13 46.96
N THR A 788 -26.14 26.54 46.07
CA THR A 788 -27.58 26.69 46.38
C THR A 788 -28.39 25.49 45.87
N VAL A 789 -29.47 25.12 46.55
CA VAL A 789 -30.25 23.90 46.28
C VAL A 789 -31.76 24.21 46.14
N ALA A 790 -32.41 23.69 45.08
CA ALA A 790 -33.85 23.37 45.03
C ALA A 790 -34.16 22.43 43.82
N PRO A 791 -35.23 21.59 43.83
CA PRO A 791 -35.29 20.37 42.99
C PRO A 791 -36.62 20.15 42.21
N THR A 792 -36.86 18.89 41.76
CA THR A 792 -38.12 18.26 41.27
C THR A 792 -38.63 18.65 39.86
N ALA A 793 -39.28 17.79 39.06
CA ALA A 793 -39.72 16.38 39.23
C ALA A 793 -39.67 15.55 37.91
N THR A 794 -40.31 14.36 37.87
CA THR A 794 -40.01 13.21 36.97
C THR A 794 -41.07 12.98 35.83
N PRO A 795 -41.26 11.81 35.17
CA PRO A 795 -41.09 11.63 33.71
C PRO A 795 -42.39 11.32 32.90
N THR A 796 -42.26 10.64 31.74
CA THR A 796 -43.27 10.04 30.78
C THR A 796 -43.47 10.81 29.45
N THR A 797 -43.71 10.22 28.26
CA THR A 797 -43.69 8.82 27.75
C THR A 797 -43.69 8.76 26.20
N VAL A 798 -42.89 7.84 25.60
CA VAL A 798 -43.18 7.02 24.37
C VAL A 798 -43.33 7.77 23.00
N PRO A 799 -42.88 7.19 21.85
CA PRO A 799 -42.60 7.97 20.63
C PRO A 799 -43.66 7.88 19.51
N THR A 800 -43.46 8.65 18.43
CA THR A 800 -44.09 8.47 17.10
C THR A 800 -43.07 8.90 16.01
N ALA A 801 -43.20 8.40 14.78
CA ALA A 801 -42.10 8.30 13.81
C ALA A 801 -42.21 9.20 12.55
N THR A 802 -41.12 9.21 11.78
CA THR A 802 -40.92 9.69 10.38
C THR A 802 -41.05 11.19 10.07
N PRO A 803 -40.43 11.70 8.98
CA PRO A 803 -39.61 10.98 7.98
C PRO A 803 -38.11 11.37 7.99
N THR A 804 -37.30 10.50 7.38
CA THR A 804 -35.88 10.74 7.08
C THR A 804 -35.71 11.82 6.01
N VAL A 805 -34.71 12.69 6.15
CA VAL A 805 -34.16 13.48 5.04
C VAL A 805 -32.78 12.89 4.71
N ALA A 806 -32.55 12.55 3.45
CA ALA A 806 -31.25 12.02 3.00
C ALA A 806 -30.14 13.08 3.14
N PRO A 807 -28.87 12.71 3.38
CA PRO A 807 -27.78 13.66 3.43
C PRO A 807 -27.57 14.30 2.06
N THR A 808 -27.87 15.59 1.94
CA THR A 808 -27.57 16.36 0.73
C THR A 808 -26.06 16.47 0.59
N ALA A 809 -25.49 15.83 -0.45
CA ALA A 809 -24.07 15.90 -0.72
C ALA A 809 -23.60 17.35 -0.89
N THR A 810 -22.53 17.72 -0.18
CA THR A 810 -21.90 19.05 -0.28
C THR A 810 -21.45 19.29 -1.72
N PRO A 811 -21.97 20.30 -2.44
CA PRO A 811 -21.67 20.46 -3.86
C PRO A 811 -20.19 20.73 -4.13
N ALA A 812 -19.56 19.83 -4.89
CA ALA A 812 -18.22 20.01 -5.41
C ALA A 812 -18.13 21.24 -6.33
N VAL A 813 -16.89 21.70 -6.54
CA VAL A 813 -16.54 22.76 -7.50
C VAL A 813 -17.00 22.33 -8.90
N GLY A 814 -18.02 23.01 -9.44
CA GLY A 814 -18.63 22.64 -10.72
C GLY A 814 -19.48 21.36 -10.71
N ASN A 815 -20.22 21.07 -9.62
CA ASN A 815 -21.27 20.04 -9.60
C ASN A 815 -22.35 20.33 -10.66
N LEU A 816 -22.23 19.69 -11.84
CA LEU A 816 -23.12 19.86 -12.98
C LEU A 816 -24.12 18.70 -13.08
N VAL A 817 -25.31 18.98 -13.62
CA VAL A 817 -26.37 17.99 -13.86
C VAL A 817 -26.94 18.18 -15.27
N VAL A 818 -27.17 17.09 -16.00
CA VAL A 818 -27.96 17.12 -17.25
C VAL A 818 -29.42 16.81 -16.94
N GLN A 819 -30.30 17.70 -17.36
CA GLN A 819 -31.74 17.47 -17.45
C GLN A 819 -32.13 17.17 -18.89
N TYR A 820 -32.92 16.12 -19.07
CA TYR A 820 -33.47 15.68 -20.36
C TYR A 820 -35.00 15.76 -20.35
N ARG A 821 -35.56 15.98 -21.53
CA ARG A 821 -36.91 15.54 -21.88
C ARG A 821 -36.98 15.20 -23.37
N THR A 822 -38.00 14.45 -23.76
CA THR A 822 -38.46 14.41 -25.15
C THR A 822 -39.78 15.17 -25.30
N THR A 823 -39.99 15.74 -26.48
CA THR A 823 -41.29 16.21 -26.98
C THR A 823 -41.90 15.28 -28.02
N ASP A 824 -41.17 14.24 -28.40
CA ASP A 824 -41.55 13.22 -29.37
C ASP A 824 -41.53 11.86 -28.67
N THR A 825 -42.70 11.23 -28.54
CA THR A 825 -42.84 9.95 -27.82
C THR A 825 -43.13 8.78 -28.76
N ASN A 826 -43.11 9.01 -30.07
CA ASN A 826 -43.01 7.95 -31.06
C ASN A 826 -41.54 7.54 -31.17
N ALA A 827 -41.24 6.27 -30.96
CA ALA A 827 -39.87 5.76 -31.01
C ALA A 827 -39.44 5.26 -32.40
N THR A 828 -40.14 5.68 -33.47
CA THR A 828 -39.86 5.23 -34.84
C THR A 828 -40.18 6.34 -35.84
N ASP A 829 -39.28 7.30 -35.95
CA ASP A 829 -39.38 8.50 -36.81
C ASP A 829 -38.09 8.72 -37.64
N PRO A 830 -38.13 9.53 -38.72
CA PRO A 830 -36.95 9.86 -39.55
C PRO A 830 -35.96 10.84 -38.88
N GLN A 831 -36.21 11.17 -37.62
CA GLN A 831 -35.42 12.08 -36.80
C GLN A 831 -35.70 11.84 -35.31
N PHE A 832 -34.68 11.94 -34.46
CA PHE A 832 -34.85 11.96 -32.99
C PHE A 832 -34.64 13.38 -32.45
N ARG A 833 -35.34 13.73 -31.36
CA ARG A 833 -35.48 15.12 -30.87
C ARG A 833 -35.22 15.28 -29.37
N PRO A 834 -33.97 15.10 -28.90
CA PRO A 834 -33.65 15.23 -27.49
C PRO A 834 -33.60 16.69 -27.06
N GLN A 835 -34.30 17.02 -25.97
CA GLN A 835 -34.34 18.36 -25.39
C GLN A 835 -33.48 18.36 -24.12
N LEU A 836 -32.46 19.21 -24.07
CA LEU A 836 -31.45 19.20 -23.01
C LEU A 836 -31.38 20.54 -22.27
N ARG A 837 -30.93 20.46 -21.02
CA ARG A 837 -30.56 21.58 -20.16
C ARG A 837 -29.44 21.14 -19.23
N ILE A 838 -28.43 21.98 -19.04
CA ILE A 838 -27.37 21.74 -18.05
C ILE A 838 -27.60 22.68 -16.88
N VAL A 839 -27.58 22.14 -15.66
CA VAL A 839 -27.75 22.87 -14.39
C VAL A 839 -26.42 22.87 -13.63
N ASN A 840 -26.05 23.99 -13.01
CA ASN A 840 -24.90 24.08 -12.13
C ASN A 840 -25.35 24.17 -10.67
N ASN A 841 -25.31 23.02 -9.99
CA ASN A 841 -25.58 22.89 -8.55
C ASN A 841 -24.33 23.16 -7.70
N GLY A 842 -23.17 23.43 -8.32
CA GLY A 842 -21.91 23.76 -7.65
C GLY A 842 -21.81 25.22 -7.21
N THR A 843 -20.75 25.51 -6.45
CA THR A 843 -20.49 26.84 -5.87
C THR A 843 -19.70 27.80 -6.77
N THR A 844 -19.22 27.33 -7.93
CA THR A 844 -18.36 28.07 -8.86
C THR A 844 -18.96 28.15 -10.26
N ALA A 845 -18.76 29.27 -10.97
CA ALA A 845 -19.19 29.39 -12.36
C ALA A 845 -18.37 28.48 -13.29
N VAL A 846 -19.02 27.79 -14.22
CA VAL A 846 -18.38 26.89 -15.19
C VAL A 846 -18.35 27.51 -16.58
N ASP A 847 -17.16 27.62 -17.17
CA ASP A 847 -16.97 27.98 -18.58
C ASP A 847 -17.52 26.89 -19.51
N LEU A 848 -18.56 27.20 -20.28
CA LEU A 848 -19.29 26.21 -21.08
C LEU A 848 -18.45 25.67 -22.24
N SER A 849 -17.42 26.38 -22.70
CA SER A 849 -16.55 25.88 -23.78
C SER A 849 -15.72 24.64 -23.38
N LYS A 850 -15.67 24.33 -22.08
CA LYS A 850 -15.04 23.13 -21.51
C LYS A 850 -16.03 22.00 -21.24
N VAL A 851 -17.32 22.22 -21.51
CA VAL A 851 -18.41 21.26 -21.25
C VAL A 851 -18.75 20.49 -22.52
N LYS A 852 -18.88 19.17 -22.39
CA LYS A 852 -19.36 18.26 -23.44
C LYS A 852 -20.45 17.36 -22.88
N VAL A 853 -21.45 17.00 -23.69
CA VAL A 853 -22.55 16.10 -23.34
C VAL A 853 -22.69 15.04 -24.42
N ARG A 854 -22.97 13.78 -24.06
CA ARG A 854 -23.11 12.69 -25.03
C ARG A 854 -24.52 12.09 -24.97
N TYR A 855 -25.19 12.03 -26.11
CA TYR A 855 -26.46 11.31 -26.29
C TYR A 855 -26.17 10.07 -27.15
N TYR A 856 -26.43 8.88 -26.59
CA TYR A 856 -26.10 7.56 -27.12
C TYR A 856 -27.33 6.90 -27.75
N TYR A 857 -27.16 6.32 -28.94
CA TYR A 857 -28.24 5.77 -29.76
C TYR A 857 -27.71 4.71 -30.74
N THR A 858 -28.61 3.96 -31.38
CA THR A 858 -28.32 3.07 -32.51
C THR A 858 -28.63 3.75 -33.85
N ILE A 859 -27.77 3.60 -34.85
CA ILE A 859 -27.92 4.32 -36.13
C ILE A 859 -28.91 3.67 -37.10
N ASP A 860 -29.43 2.47 -36.83
CA ASP A 860 -30.46 1.78 -37.63
C ASP A 860 -30.19 1.77 -39.14
N GLY A 861 -29.03 1.25 -39.52
CA GLY A 861 -28.55 1.25 -40.89
C GLY A 861 -27.74 2.51 -41.21
N GLU A 862 -26.42 2.36 -41.15
CA GLU A 862 -25.39 3.37 -41.37
C GLU A 862 -25.71 4.36 -42.51
N ARG A 863 -25.84 5.65 -42.15
CA ARG A 863 -26.09 6.77 -43.07
C ARG A 863 -25.41 8.03 -42.53
N ALA A 864 -25.01 8.93 -43.44
CA ALA A 864 -24.57 10.26 -43.03
C ALA A 864 -25.72 11.00 -42.30
N GLN A 865 -25.42 11.55 -41.13
CA GLN A 865 -26.39 12.21 -40.26
C GLN A 865 -26.26 13.74 -40.31
N GLN A 866 -27.30 14.45 -39.88
CA GLN A 866 -27.35 15.90 -39.77
C GLN A 866 -27.71 16.31 -38.33
N PHE A 867 -26.88 17.16 -37.74
CA PHE A 867 -27.14 17.77 -36.43
C PHE A 867 -27.80 19.14 -36.63
N ASN A 868 -28.98 19.33 -36.06
CA ASN A 868 -29.72 20.59 -36.10
C ASN A 868 -29.96 21.08 -34.67
N VAL A 869 -29.87 22.40 -34.47
CA VAL A 869 -30.27 23.09 -33.23
C VAL A 869 -31.51 23.92 -33.55
N ASP A 870 -32.69 23.40 -33.22
CA ASP A 870 -33.97 24.05 -33.54
C ASP A 870 -34.21 25.28 -32.63
N TYR A 871 -33.67 25.24 -31.40
CA TYR A 871 -33.61 26.37 -30.49
C TYR A 871 -32.48 26.17 -29.46
N ALA A 872 -31.87 27.25 -28.99
CA ALA A 872 -31.06 27.22 -27.77
C ALA A 872 -31.07 28.60 -27.10
N ALA A 873 -31.33 28.63 -25.79
CA ALA A 873 -31.31 29.88 -25.01
C ALA A 873 -29.91 30.53 -24.97
N LEU A 874 -28.84 29.73 -25.14
CA LEU A 874 -27.45 30.19 -25.30
C LEU A 874 -27.13 30.77 -26.71
N GLY A 875 -28.11 30.76 -27.62
CA GLY A 875 -27.92 31.04 -29.05
C GLY A 875 -27.50 29.78 -29.83
N GLY A 876 -28.25 29.44 -30.88
CA GLY A 876 -28.05 28.18 -31.63
C GLY A 876 -26.66 28.00 -32.24
N SER A 877 -26.01 29.07 -32.68
CA SER A 877 -24.63 29.05 -33.21
C SER A 877 -23.56 28.74 -32.16
N ASN A 878 -23.91 28.73 -30.87
CA ASN A 878 -23.01 28.40 -29.78
C ASN A 878 -23.12 26.94 -29.34
N VAL A 879 -24.03 26.15 -29.91
CA VAL A 879 -24.21 24.72 -29.66
C VAL A 879 -23.75 23.95 -30.89
N LEU A 880 -22.76 23.07 -30.71
CA LEU A 880 -22.10 22.32 -31.76
C LEU A 880 -22.31 20.82 -31.52
N GLY A 881 -22.48 20.04 -32.59
CA GLY A 881 -22.68 18.59 -32.50
C GLY A 881 -21.74 17.84 -33.43
N SER A 882 -21.14 16.76 -32.93
CA SER A 882 -20.33 15.84 -33.73
C SER A 882 -20.73 14.39 -33.45
N PHE A 883 -21.02 13.64 -34.51
CA PHE A 883 -21.34 12.22 -34.44
C PHE A 883 -20.06 11.39 -34.28
N VAL A 884 -20.11 10.39 -33.40
CA VAL A 884 -19.01 9.46 -33.13
C VAL A 884 -19.56 8.04 -33.15
N LYS A 885 -18.91 7.14 -33.88
CA LYS A 885 -19.22 5.71 -33.91
C LYS A 885 -18.48 4.99 -32.78
N LEU A 886 -19.14 4.01 -32.17
CA LEU A 886 -18.56 3.13 -31.16
C LEU A 886 -17.98 1.88 -31.83
N GLU A 887 -16.74 1.55 -31.48
CA GLU A 887 -16.00 0.39 -31.96
C GLU A 887 -15.23 -0.21 -30.75
N PRO A 888 -15.73 -1.30 -30.11
CA PRO A 888 -16.99 -1.99 -30.41
C PRO A 888 -18.24 -1.16 -30.08
N ALA A 889 -19.36 -1.52 -30.69
CA ALA A 889 -20.68 -1.09 -30.25
C ALA A 889 -21.07 -1.79 -28.92
N VAL A 890 -21.96 -1.16 -28.15
CA VAL A 890 -22.36 -1.57 -26.80
C VAL A 890 -23.88 -1.71 -26.70
N THR A 891 -24.41 -2.14 -25.54
CA THR A 891 -25.84 -2.46 -25.42
C THR A 891 -26.69 -1.18 -25.52
N GLY A 892 -27.47 -1.06 -26.61
CA GLY A 892 -28.31 0.11 -26.89
C GLY A 892 -27.56 1.32 -27.44
N ALA A 893 -26.32 1.16 -27.92
CA ALA A 893 -25.63 2.21 -28.67
C ALA A 893 -24.55 1.67 -29.61
N ASP A 894 -24.64 2.02 -30.90
CA ASP A 894 -23.52 1.94 -31.84
C ASP A 894 -22.92 3.32 -32.18
N HIS A 895 -23.59 4.40 -31.75
CA HIS A 895 -23.15 5.78 -31.91
C HIS A 895 -23.43 6.63 -30.67
N TYR A 896 -22.78 7.79 -30.62
CA TYR A 896 -23.27 8.94 -29.87
C TYR A 896 -23.13 10.24 -30.66
N VAL A 897 -23.88 11.26 -30.23
CA VAL A 897 -23.68 12.64 -30.66
C VAL A 897 -23.10 13.40 -29.48
N GLU A 898 -21.92 13.96 -29.68
CA GLU A 898 -21.25 14.81 -28.70
C GLU A 898 -21.69 16.25 -28.93
N ILE A 899 -22.46 16.78 -27.99
CA ILE A 899 -22.84 18.19 -27.92
C ILE A 899 -21.74 18.94 -27.17
N SER A 900 -21.25 20.03 -27.74
CA SER A 900 -20.23 20.91 -27.17
C SER A 900 -20.60 22.37 -27.40
N PHE A 901 -19.93 23.29 -26.68
CA PHE A 901 -20.26 24.71 -26.74
C PHE A 901 -19.11 25.57 -27.26
N SER A 902 -19.43 26.61 -28.01
CA SER A 902 -18.46 27.62 -28.42
C SER A 902 -18.08 28.52 -27.23
N ALA A 903 -16.94 29.23 -27.32
CA ALA A 903 -16.60 30.29 -26.35
C ALA A 903 -17.66 31.42 -26.27
N GLY A 904 -18.51 31.55 -27.30
CA GLY A 904 -19.65 32.47 -27.31
C GLY A 904 -20.83 32.05 -26.41
N ALA A 905 -20.84 30.81 -25.88
CA ALA A 905 -21.82 30.38 -24.88
C ALA A 905 -21.59 31.02 -23.49
N GLY A 906 -20.39 31.53 -23.22
CA GLY A 906 -20.03 32.14 -21.94
C GLY A 906 -19.88 31.13 -20.80
N SER A 907 -20.29 31.53 -19.59
CA SER A 907 -20.18 30.70 -18.38
C SER A 907 -21.50 30.56 -17.64
N LEU A 908 -21.69 29.37 -17.06
CA LEU A 908 -22.86 28.97 -16.30
C LEU A 908 -22.63 29.20 -14.80
N ALA A 909 -23.29 30.23 -14.27
CA ALA A 909 -23.16 30.64 -12.86
C ALA A 909 -23.70 29.58 -11.86
N PRO A 910 -23.26 29.62 -10.58
CA PRO A 910 -23.85 28.81 -9.50
C PRO A 910 -25.37 28.96 -9.42
N GLY A 911 -26.10 27.86 -9.29
CA GLY A 911 -27.57 27.82 -9.25
C GLY A 911 -28.26 28.15 -10.58
N ALA A 912 -27.52 28.44 -11.65
CA ALA A 912 -28.09 28.70 -12.96
C ALA A 912 -28.23 27.42 -13.80
N ASN A 913 -28.99 27.52 -14.88
CA ASN A 913 -29.04 26.50 -15.94
C ASN A 913 -28.89 27.16 -17.32
N THR A 914 -28.54 26.38 -18.34
CA THR A 914 -28.32 26.84 -19.72
C THR A 914 -29.56 27.41 -20.43
N GLY A 915 -30.72 27.39 -19.78
CA GLY A 915 -32.00 27.37 -20.45
C GLY A 915 -32.17 26.07 -21.26
N GLU A 916 -33.17 26.07 -22.12
CA GLU A 916 -33.50 24.93 -22.98
C GLU A 916 -32.68 24.93 -24.27
N ILE A 917 -32.19 23.73 -24.63
CA ILE A 917 -31.46 23.41 -25.85
C ILE A 917 -32.29 22.34 -26.58
N GLN A 918 -32.83 22.69 -27.74
CA GLN A 918 -33.69 21.83 -28.56
C GLN A 918 -32.89 21.32 -29.76
N LEU A 919 -32.67 20.01 -29.79
CA LEU A 919 -31.88 19.34 -30.82
C LEU A 919 -32.77 18.51 -31.73
N ARG A 920 -32.33 18.31 -32.97
CA ARG A 920 -32.95 17.39 -33.92
C ARG A 920 -31.86 16.73 -34.77
N ILE A 921 -31.79 15.41 -34.69
CA ILE A 921 -30.85 14.60 -35.47
C ILE A 921 -31.65 13.84 -36.52
N ASN A 922 -31.27 13.94 -37.79
CA ASN A 922 -31.91 13.22 -38.90
C ASN A 922 -30.87 12.57 -39.82
N LYS A 923 -31.22 11.48 -40.49
CA LYS A 923 -30.39 10.92 -41.58
C LYS A 923 -30.51 11.79 -42.82
N THR A 924 -29.47 11.89 -43.64
CA THR A 924 -29.51 12.70 -44.88
C THR A 924 -30.51 12.19 -45.92
N ASP A 925 -30.90 10.92 -45.86
CA ASP A 925 -31.93 10.30 -46.70
C ASP A 925 -33.31 10.22 -46.01
N TRP A 926 -33.44 10.75 -44.78
CA TRP A 926 -34.66 10.69 -43.95
C TRP A 926 -35.21 9.26 -43.74
N SER A 927 -34.33 8.26 -43.71
CA SER A 927 -34.70 6.93 -43.18
C SER A 927 -34.88 6.96 -41.66
N ASN A 928 -35.72 6.06 -41.14
CA ASN A 928 -36.11 6.03 -39.72
C ASN A 928 -34.99 5.60 -38.78
N TYR A 929 -35.03 6.10 -37.54
CA TYR A 929 -34.40 5.50 -36.37
C TYR A 929 -35.41 4.64 -35.60
N ASN A 930 -34.92 3.86 -34.64
CA ASN A 930 -35.65 3.13 -33.63
C ASN A 930 -35.17 3.58 -32.24
N GLU A 931 -35.78 4.63 -31.69
CA GLU A 931 -35.39 5.15 -30.36
C GLU A 931 -35.75 4.19 -29.21
N ALA A 932 -36.35 3.02 -29.50
CA ALA A 932 -36.88 2.09 -28.50
C ALA A 932 -35.79 1.27 -27.77
N ASP A 933 -34.64 1.04 -28.40
CA ASP A 933 -33.45 0.39 -27.81
C ASP A 933 -32.29 1.36 -27.53
N ASP A 934 -32.44 2.65 -27.85
CA ASP A 934 -31.46 3.70 -27.55
C ASP A 934 -31.12 3.82 -26.05
N TYR A 935 -29.82 3.93 -25.76
CA TYR A 935 -29.36 4.14 -24.38
C TYR A 935 -29.79 5.49 -23.80
N SER A 936 -29.81 6.57 -24.57
CA SER A 936 -30.16 7.89 -24.02
C SER A 936 -31.65 8.23 -24.05
N TYR A 937 -32.48 7.44 -24.75
CA TYR A 937 -33.92 7.69 -24.88
C TYR A 937 -34.75 7.18 -23.70
N ASP A 938 -35.91 7.81 -23.50
CA ASP A 938 -37.02 7.35 -22.67
C ASP A 938 -38.27 8.19 -22.96
N ALA A 939 -39.27 7.57 -23.63
CA ALA A 939 -40.53 8.21 -23.99
C ALA A 939 -41.36 8.72 -22.80
N THR A 940 -41.10 8.26 -21.57
CA THR A 940 -41.82 8.73 -20.37
C THR A 940 -41.38 10.12 -19.91
N LYS A 941 -40.20 10.59 -20.34
CA LYS A 941 -39.59 11.84 -19.88
C LYS A 941 -40.10 13.05 -20.68
N THR A 942 -41.38 13.37 -20.54
CA THR A 942 -42.03 14.51 -21.25
C THR A 942 -41.75 15.88 -20.61
N SER A 943 -41.22 15.90 -19.39
CA SER A 943 -40.79 17.09 -18.63
C SER A 943 -39.32 16.99 -18.23
N PHE A 944 -38.64 18.14 -18.11
CA PHE A 944 -37.23 18.19 -17.74
C PHE A 944 -36.98 17.48 -16.41
N THR A 945 -36.22 16.40 -16.47
CA THR A 945 -35.87 15.52 -15.34
C THR A 945 -34.37 15.29 -15.37
N ASP A 946 -33.73 15.25 -14.20
CA ASP A 946 -32.32 14.88 -14.06
C ASP A 946 -32.10 13.48 -14.67
N TRP A 947 -31.17 13.37 -15.63
CA TRP A 947 -31.06 12.20 -16.49
C TRP A 947 -29.61 11.74 -16.60
N ASN A 948 -29.33 10.59 -15.99
CA ASN A 948 -27.98 10.02 -15.95
C ASN A 948 -27.60 9.28 -17.24
N ARG A 949 -28.56 8.83 -18.06
CA ARG A 949 -28.30 8.17 -19.36
C ARG A 949 -27.82 9.12 -20.47
N VAL A 950 -27.56 10.38 -20.15
CA VAL A 950 -26.94 11.40 -21.04
C VAL A 950 -25.77 12.03 -20.27
N PRO A 951 -24.57 11.43 -20.30
CA PRO A 951 -23.44 11.87 -19.48
C PRO A 951 -22.82 13.18 -19.96
N LEU A 952 -22.21 13.90 -19.01
CA LEU A 952 -21.56 15.20 -19.19
C LEU A 952 -20.13 15.18 -18.67
N TYR A 953 -19.25 15.80 -19.45
CA TYR A 953 -17.82 15.91 -19.21
C TYR A 953 -17.42 17.38 -19.05
N LEU A 954 -16.51 17.65 -18.11
CA LEU A 954 -15.90 18.96 -17.88
C LEU A 954 -14.38 18.83 -18.05
N ASN A 955 -13.79 19.60 -18.98
CA ASN A 955 -12.39 19.43 -19.43
C ASN A 955 -12.05 18.01 -19.92
N GLY A 956 -13.04 17.23 -20.35
CA GLY A 956 -12.89 15.83 -20.77
C GLY A 956 -13.06 14.79 -19.65
N VAL A 957 -13.12 15.20 -18.38
CA VAL A 957 -13.41 14.31 -17.24
C VAL A 957 -14.93 14.14 -17.10
N LEU A 958 -15.42 12.91 -16.93
CA LEU A 958 -16.83 12.62 -16.65
C LEU A 958 -17.22 13.20 -15.28
N VAL A 959 -18.26 14.02 -15.21
CA VAL A 959 -18.73 14.65 -13.96
C VAL A 959 -20.23 14.48 -13.68
N TRP A 960 -21.00 14.00 -14.66
CA TRP A 960 -22.41 13.60 -14.47
C TRP A 960 -22.78 12.46 -15.42
N GLY A 961 -23.66 11.59 -14.94
CA GLY A 961 -24.25 10.51 -15.73
C GLY A 961 -23.39 9.25 -15.84
N VAL A 962 -23.89 8.29 -16.60
CA VAL A 962 -23.34 6.95 -16.78
C VAL A 962 -23.26 6.68 -18.29
N GLN A 963 -22.20 6.00 -18.72
CA GLN A 963 -22.06 5.54 -20.10
C GLN A 963 -22.73 4.17 -20.27
N PRO A 964 -23.21 3.81 -21.49
CA PRO A 964 -23.55 2.43 -21.79
C PRO A 964 -22.33 1.50 -21.63
N GLN A 965 -22.61 0.24 -21.28
CA GLN A 965 -21.66 -0.88 -21.15
C GLN A 965 -21.93 -1.93 -22.23
#